data_AF-A0A5J4UW43-F1
#
_entry.id   AF-A0A5J4UW43-F1
#
_cell.length_a   1.000
_cell.length_b   1.000
_cell.length_c   1.000
_cell.angle_alpha   90.00
_cell.angle_beta   90.00
_cell.angle_gamma   90.00
#
_symmetry.space_group_name_H-M   'P 1'
#
loop_
_entity.id
_entity.type
_entity.pdbx_description
1 polymer ?
#
loop_
_entity_poly.entity_id
_entity_poly.type
_entity_poly.pdbx_seq_one_letter_code
_entity_poly.pdbx_strand_id
1 'polypeptide(L)'
;MNLVRTKIESYEFMNGNNLININSDQTSTVTISQTTFTYITQTGAGKGSVINAQLDQDSILKVTDSCTFYNCSTQQYRNCTGGAIYARVDGSNSQFIVSDLVKFDKCQSYQGGAISVELLNMGTCEVNNVQFKECTVNGGGIFAQLQETGGILTITNHTSFVQCVNGNNDGGGINIVINGSNSRCIISDKVVFEKCEAGWGGAIYIDQNDGASFDVHNVTFKDCDAYNYGGAIYIEQREGGSFDVHNVIFEKCQAQTGSAIYIEQRTRGSFDIHNVLFEKCEAYLGGAIFIEQYFRASFEVHNVTFDQCICRDYGGALFYSVRNQNAISSCILDGVQFIDCSIQYRGGSMYIQEQTGTATINGSTFSGSVSIRDGGAIYAQLRYDAELIIENTQFKDCYSANSDGGSILASINNGSLIVNKVTFVGSSCSQPGSGGAIAIEQNSSDSRISIIESSFTNCHTLSGSSSRYGWGGAIYINIKYNPPTLTVANFNLTDLTFSDCTAIENIGNNLHILSDDRTAVGNQIKTESLLTVTDLSDLPNIISDLYTSLQYAYDYMGINQSKVGDGYAQFTDHEPLFEQFFISNVPNPSYIDAINGKDIKFCGGQSSKCKTIKYSTERNPTPLSGIIPTDSSYSIILTSNTESDTDIQIMSTTLNKGHVVIQSDGYNSIEDYTKQSILTSSKTQSLFTITGSGHLELLRLHFDNLNPTSNNPLISISADSDFPPQLQIEDCEFSQDPDSYSIYQLSHSIISISGGIMKLVRTKIENYEFMNGNSLININSDQTSTVTISQTTFTYITQTGAGKGSVINAQLDQDSVLKVTDSCIFYNCLTQQNEDNRGGAINAVVSGSNSQFIVSDLVKFDKCQSFQGGAVSVELLNMGTCEVNNVQFKECTVNNDGGGIFAQLQNSGGTLTITNHTSFVQCINTRWGGGGILIFSDGSNSRCIISDNVTFEKCDAEWGGAIYIEQYDGAKFEIHNVIFKECKAQAGPGGAIFIGQYEGVSFTANNVKFKECEAGRGGAIYIAQGEGGSFDVHNVQFTKCISQYDGGALFYQSQNQNAISSCILDGAQFIDCSSQYDSGSIEILEQSGTATISGSTFSGSKSVYEGGAIYTELYDDAALTIDNTLY
;
A
#
# COMPACT_ATOMS: atom_id res chain seq x y z
N MET A 1 -4.01 68.53 -56.82
CA MET A 1 -3.29 69.60 -56.08
C MET A 1 -2.16 68.95 -55.29
N ASN A 2 -0.94 69.50 -55.31
CA ASN A 2 0.19 68.96 -54.53
C ASN A 2 0.69 70.00 -53.53
N LEU A 3 0.66 69.68 -52.24
CA LEU A 3 1.27 70.48 -51.17
C LEU A 3 2.48 69.73 -50.63
N VAL A 4 3.68 70.27 -50.82
CA VAL A 4 4.94 69.55 -50.56
C VAL A 4 5.88 70.44 -49.74
N ARG A 5 6.57 69.87 -48.73
CA ARG A 5 7.65 70.55 -47.97
C ARG A 5 7.26 71.90 -47.36
N THR A 6 6.06 71.99 -46.78
CA THR A 6 5.54 73.24 -46.21
C THR A 6 5.43 73.13 -44.68
N LYS A 7 5.53 74.26 -43.98
CA LYS A 7 5.21 74.37 -42.54
C LYS A 7 4.11 75.40 -42.35
N ILE A 8 3.03 75.03 -41.67
CA ILE A 8 1.86 75.89 -41.39
C ILE A 8 1.56 75.81 -39.90
N GLU A 9 1.57 76.95 -39.20
CA GLU A 9 1.44 76.97 -37.75
C GLU A 9 0.55 78.10 -37.23
N SER A 10 -0.15 77.83 -36.11
CA SER A 10 -0.90 78.81 -35.30
C SER A 10 -2.04 79.51 -36.02
N TYR A 11 -2.93 78.74 -36.66
CA TYR A 11 -4.16 79.26 -37.27
C TYR A 11 -5.39 78.81 -36.51
N GLU A 12 -6.31 79.75 -36.30
CA GLU A 12 -7.66 79.49 -35.78
C GLU A 12 -8.70 79.84 -36.85
N PHE A 13 -9.54 78.88 -37.22
CA PHE A 13 -10.60 79.04 -38.21
C PHE A 13 -11.97 79.06 -37.52
N MET A 14 -12.73 80.14 -37.69
CA MET A 14 -14.05 80.30 -37.09
C MET A 14 -15.18 79.79 -37.99
N ASN A 15 -16.34 79.53 -37.39
CA ASN A 15 -17.59 79.14 -38.06
C ASN A 15 -17.48 77.84 -38.87
N GLY A 16 -16.69 76.86 -38.39
CA GLY A 16 -16.55 75.56 -39.04
C GLY A 16 -15.75 75.55 -40.35
N ASN A 17 -14.98 76.62 -40.63
CA ASN A 17 -14.04 76.65 -41.75
C ASN A 17 -12.77 75.85 -41.45
N ASN A 18 -12.04 75.45 -42.48
CA ASN A 18 -10.87 74.58 -42.40
C ASN A 18 -9.76 75.08 -43.35
N LEU A 19 -8.51 74.65 -43.12
CA LEU A 19 -7.37 75.12 -43.90
C LEU A 19 -7.44 74.67 -45.38
N ILE A 20 -7.83 73.41 -45.62
CA ILE A 20 -7.91 72.79 -46.95
C ILE A 20 -9.28 72.14 -47.12
N ASN A 21 -10.12 72.68 -47.99
CA ASN A 21 -11.42 72.10 -48.33
C ASN A 21 -11.35 71.44 -49.72
N ILE A 22 -11.66 70.15 -49.79
CA ILE A 22 -11.66 69.36 -51.02
C ILE A 22 -13.09 68.92 -51.26
N ASN A 23 -13.68 69.37 -52.36
CA ASN A 23 -14.98 68.91 -52.82
C ASN A 23 -14.81 68.44 -54.27
N SER A 24 -14.94 67.14 -54.49
CA SER A 24 -14.72 66.52 -55.80
C SER A 24 -16.03 65.98 -56.35
N ASP A 25 -16.56 66.67 -57.37
CA ASP A 25 -17.70 66.25 -58.17
C ASP A 25 -17.27 65.57 -59.51
N GLN A 26 -15.96 65.41 -59.69
CA GLN A 26 -15.26 64.78 -60.81
C GLN A 26 -13.96 64.11 -60.28
N THR A 27 -13.40 63.16 -61.03
CA THR A 27 -12.14 62.49 -60.69
C THR A 27 -11.01 63.48 -60.38
N SER A 28 -10.47 63.40 -59.17
CA SER A 28 -9.42 64.30 -58.69
C SER A 28 -8.37 63.58 -57.85
N THR A 29 -7.12 64.04 -57.91
CA THR A 29 -6.05 63.56 -57.02
C THR A 29 -5.40 64.72 -56.28
N VAL A 30 -5.39 64.61 -54.94
CA VAL A 30 -4.73 65.56 -54.04
C VAL A 30 -3.66 64.83 -53.26
N THR A 31 -2.42 65.33 -53.29
CA THR A 31 -1.30 64.76 -52.54
C THR A 31 -0.69 65.81 -51.62
N ILE A 32 -0.55 65.46 -50.34
CA ILE A 32 0.14 66.27 -49.33
C ILE A 32 1.32 65.46 -48.82
N SER A 33 2.53 66.00 -48.95
CA SER A 33 3.75 65.30 -48.59
C SER A 33 4.78 66.18 -47.87
N GLN A 34 5.56 65.60 -46.95
CA GLN A 34 6.63 66.29 -46.21
C GLN A 34 6.19 67.62 -45.54
N THR A 35 4.94 67.71 -45.09
CA THR A 35 4.35 68.96 -44.60
C THR A 35 4.03 68.89 -43.11
N THR A 36 4.32 69.95 -42.37
CA THR A 36 4.07 70.06 -40.93
C THR A 36 2.95 71.07 -40.64
N PHE A 37 1.90 70.61 -39.98
CA PHE A 37 0.80 71.42 -39.45
C PHE A 37 0.91 71.46 -37.92
N THR A 38 0.86 72.66 -37.33
CA THR A 38 1.08 72.82 -35.88
C THR A 38 0.09 73.82 -35.29
N TYR A 39 -0.64 73.45 -34.23
CA TYR A 39 -1.62 74.33 -33.58
C TYR A 39 -2.68 74.88 -34.55
N ILE A 40 -3.27 74.01 -35.38
CA ILE A 40 -4.37 74.40 -36.26
C ILE A 40 -5.68 74.07 -35.55
N THR A 41 -6.48 75.10 -35.27
CA THR A 41 -7.72 74.96 -34.50
C THR A 41 -8.92 75.43 -35.30
N GLN A 42 -10.05 74.76 -35.10
CA GLN A 42 -11.33 75.15 -35.68
C GLN A 42 -12.37 75.38 -34.57
N THR A 43 -13.07 76.52 -34.64
CA THR A 43 -14.16 76.89 -33.74
C THR A 43 -15.52 76.92 -34.48
N GLY A 44 -16.60 76.56 -33.76
CA GLY A 44 -17.91 76.24 -34.31
C GLY A 44 -18.07 74.74 -34.62
N ALA A 45 -19.27 74.34 -35.06
CA ALA A 45 -19.51 72.99 -35.56
C ALA A 45 -18.82 72.83 -36.92
N GLY A 46 -17.77 72.02 -37.01
CA GLY A 46 -17.00 71.84 -38.23
C GLY A 46 -16.30 70.48 -38.32
N LYS A 47 -15.80 70.16 -39.51
CA LYS A 47 -15.16 68.88 -39.83
C LYS A 47 -13.73 69.13 -40.26
N GLY A 48 -12.74 68.49 -39.62
CA GLY A 48 -11.33 68.57 -39.99
C GLY A 48 -10.72 69.97 -39.88
N SER A 49 -9.96 70.28 -38.82
CA SER A 49 -9.34 71.62 -38.69
C SER A 49 -8.37 71.94 -39.84
N VAL A 50 -7.66 70.92 -40.33
CA VAL A 50 -6.71 71.05 -41.44
C VAL A 50 -7.38 70.67 -42.76
N ILE A 51 -7.98 69.47 -42.85
CA ILE A 51 -8.51 68.95 -44.11
C ILE A 51 -9.96 68.51 -43.92
N ASN A 52 -10.85 69.06 -44.75
CA ASN A 52 -12.22 68.58 -44.93
C ASN A 52 -12.36 68.10 -46.38
N ALA A 53 -12.56 66.81 -46.59
CA ALA A 53 -12.58 66.20 -47.92
C ALA A 53 -13.88 65.44 -48.20
N GLN A 54 -14.51 65.75 -49.34
CA GLN A 54 -15.54 64.96 -50.00
C GLN A 54 -14.96 64.37 -51.28
N LEU A 55 -14.78 63.06 -51.29
CA LEU A 55 -14.15 62.28 -52.36
C LEU A 55 -15.20 61.43 -53.10
N ASP A 56 -15.66 61.92 -54.25
CA ASP A 56 -16.60 61.21 -55.12
C ASP A 56 -15.94 60.88 -56.48
N GLN A 57 -16.50 59.92 -57.22
CA GLN A 57 -16.12 59.58 -58.61
C GLN A 57 -14.62 59.31 -58.86
N ASP A 58 -14.07 58.27 -58.23
CA ASP A 58 -12.67 57.83 -58.42
C ASP A 58 -11.61 58.83 -57.88
N SER A 59 -11.99 59.65 -56.89
CA SER A 59 -11.11 60.67 -56.32
C SER A 59 -10.19 60.14 -55.22
N ILE A 60 -8.95 60.65 -55.17
CA ILE A 60 -7.90 60.18 -54.26
C ILE A 60 -7.34 61.36 -53.44
N LEU A 61 -7.38 61.24 -52.11
CA LEU A 61 -6.60 62.06 -51.20
C LEU A 61 -5.44 61.22 -50.63
N LYS A 62 -4.20 61.65 -50.85
CA LYS A 62 -3.00 61.00 -50.28
C LYS A 62 -2.25 61.95 -49.35
N VAL A 63 -2.05 61.56 -48.10
CA VAL A 63 -1.18 62.23 -47.11
C VAL A 63 0.01 61.30 -46.82
N THR A 64 1.23 61.74 -47.12
CA THR A 64 2.39 60.84 -47.23
C THR A 64 3.73 61.53 -46.89
N ASP A 65 4.83 60.81 -47.03
CA ASP A 65 6.22 61.23 -46.85
C ASP A 65 6.43 62.05 -45.56
N SER A 66 6.16 61.45 -44.40
CA SER A 66 6.48 62.03 -43.08
C SER A 66 5.78 63.36 -42.75
N CYS A 67 4.54 63.57 -43.24
CA CYS A 67 3.73 64.71 -42.77
C CYS A 67 3.51 64.64 -41.24
N THR A 68 3.42 65.79 -40.59
CA THR A 68 3.19 65.88 -39.14
C THR A 68 2.01 66.78 -38.84
N PHE A 69 1.07 66.30 -38.04
CA PHE A 69 -0.06 67.04 -37.50
C PHE A 69 0.11 67.11 -35.99
N TYR A 70 0.58 68.25 -35.48
CA TYR A 70 0.82 68.46 -34.07
C TYR A 70 -0.22 69.40 -33.48
N ASN A 71 -0.94 68.93 -32.46
CA ASN A 71 -1.94 69.69 -31.71
C ASN A 71 -2.99 70.37 -32.62
N CYS A 72 -3.49 69.62 -33.60
CA CYS A 72 -4.57 70.07 -34.48
C CYS A 72 -5.92 69.68 -33.86
N SER A 73 -6.88 70.61 -33.80
CA SER A 73 -8.13 70.35 -33.09
C SER A 73 -9.37 71.04 -33.64
N THR A 74 -10.51 70.40 -33.41
CA THR A 74 -11.84 70.98 -33.59
C THR A 74 -12.51 71.12 -32.22
N GLN A 75 -13.47 72.03 -32.04
CA GLN A 75 -14.21 72.17 -30.77
C GLN A 75 -14.94 70.89 -30.35
N GLN A 76 -15.15 70.71 -29.04
CA GLN A 76 -15.79 69.51 -28.45
C GLN A 76 -17.33 69.58 -28.45
N TYR A 77 -17.94 69.97 -29.58
CA TYR A 77 -19.40 69.88 -29.78
C TYR A 77 -19.77 68.58 -30.48
N ARG A 78 -21.00 68.05 -30.26
CA ARG A 78 -21.43 66.75 -30.80
C ARG A 78 -21.29 66.57 -32.33
N ASN A 79 -21.21 67.66 -33.09
CA ASN A 79 -21.14 67.63 -34.55
C ASN A 79 -19.72 67.84 -35.10
N CYS A 80 -18.71 67.96 -34.24
CA CYS A 80 -17.33 68.14 -34.67
C CYS A 80 -16.65 66.79 -34.89
N THR A 81 -16.01 66.63 -36.05
CA THR A 81 -15.42 65.35 -36.47
C THR A 81 -14.04 65.58 -37.08
N GLY A 82 -13.06 64.73 -36.75
CA GLY A 82 -11.70 64.77 -37.27
C GLY A 82 -10.89 65.96 -36.73
N GLY A 83 -10.01 65.73 -35.75
CA GLY A 83 -9.25 66.83 -35.15
C GLY A 83 -8.30 67.49 -36.15
N ALA A 84 -7.69 66.71 -37.02
CA ALA A 84 -6.90 67.20 -38.15
C ALA A 84 -7.64 67.01 -39.48
N ILE A 85 -8.21 65.82 -39.72
CA ILE A 85 -8.73 65.42 -41.02
C ILE A 85 -10.13 64.82 -40.88
N TYR A 86 -11.07 65.31 -41.68
CA TYR A 86 -12.32 64.62 -42.01
C TYR A 86 -12.32 64.25 -43.50
N ALA A 87 -12.69 63.00 -43.80
CA ALA A 87 -12.83 62.52 -45.17
C ALA A 87 -14.11 61.70 -45.35
N ARG A 88 -14.97 62.10 -46.29
CA ARG A 88 -16.08 61.28 -46.79
C ARG A 88 -15.68 60.72 -48.15
N VAL A 89 -15.68 59.39 -48.28
CA VAL A 89 -15.21 58.65 -49.45
C VAL A 89 -16.35 57.82 -50.01
N ASP A 90 -16.85 58.21 -51.17
CA ASP A 90 -18.04 57.63 -51.81
C ASP A 90 -17.66 57.10 -53.22
N GLY A 91 -17.81 55.79 -53.44
CA GLY A 91 -17.60 55.14 -54.75
C GLY A 91 -16.39 54.19 -54.85
N SER A 92 -16.46 53.25 -55.81
CA SER A 92 -15.58 52.07 -55.91
C SER A 92 -14.08 52.31 -56.11
N ASN A 93 -13.68 53.45 -56.65
CA ASN A 93 -12.25 53.78 -56.79
C ASN A 93 -11.87 55.05 -56.01
N SER A 94 -12.76 55.57 -55.16
CA SER A 94 -12.45 56.71 -54.30
C SER A 94 -11.62 56.23 -53.10
N GLN A 95 -10.52 56.92 -52.79
CA GLN A 95 -9.55 56.47 -51.79
C GLN A 95 -9.04 57.61 -50.91
N PHE A 96 -8.95 57.35 -49.61
CA PHE A 96 -8.17 58.17 -48.68
C PHE A 96 -6.97 57.37 -48.18
N ILE A 97 -5.75 57.85 -48.46
CA ILE A 97 -4.51 57.15 -48.13
C ILE A 97 -3.68 58.01 -47.18
N VAL A 98 -3.29 57.45 -46.04
CA VAL A 98 -2.32 58.02 -45.10
C VAL A 98 -1.16 57.05 -44.95
N SER A 99 0.05 57.45 -45.35
CA SER A 99 1.18 56.51 -45.50
C SER A 99 2.54 57.12 -45.17
N ASP A 100 3.58 56.28 -45.11
CA ASP A 100 4.99 56.72 -45.16
C ASP A 100 5.43 57.60 -43.99
N LEU A 101 5.30 57.11 -42.75
CA LEU A 101 5.77 57.74 -41.50
C LEU A 101 5.04 59.04 -41.13
N VAL A 102 3.79 59.20 -41.54
CA VAL A 102 2.94 60.32 -41.11
C VAL A 102 2.70 60.24 -39.59
N LYS A 103 2.65 61.40 -38.94
CA LYS A 103 2.47 61.52 -37.48
C LYS A 103 1.30 62.42 -37.13
N PHE A 104 0.41 61.92 -36.27
CA PHE A 104 -0.60 62.70 -35.56
C PHE A 104 -0.26 62.68 -34.08
N ASP A 105 -0.02 63.86 -33.51
CA ASP A 105 0.41 64.01 -32.12
C ASP A 105 -0.47 65.06 -31.44
N LYS A 106 -1.11 64.69 -30.32
CA LYS A 106 -1.98 65.57 -29.50
C LYS A 106 -3.18 66.17 -30.26
N CYS A 107 -3.65 65.49 -31.31
CA CYS A 107 -4.84 65.94 -32.03
C CYS A 107 -6.13 65.65 -31.24
N GLN A 108 -7.14 66.52 -31.37
CA GLN A 108 -8.36 66.45 -30.56
C GLN A 108 -9.64 66.80 -31.36
N SER A 109 -10.72 66.05 -31.18
CA SER A 109 -12.04 66.34 -31.76
C SER A 109 -13.15 65.73 -30.91
N TYR A 110 -14.43 66.03 -31.16
CA TYR A 110 -15.51 65.29 -30.50
C TYR A 110 -15.65 63.85 -31.04
N GLN A 111 -15.25 63.58 -32.28
CA GLN A 111 -15.18 62.24 -32.91
C GLN A 111 -13.95 62.17 -33.81
N GLY A 112 -13.06 61.20 -33.59
CA GLY A 112 -11.83 60.99 -34.34
C GLY A 112 -10.79 62.06 -33.98
N GLY A 113 -10.08 61.86 -32.87
CA GLY A 113 -9.16 62.87 -32.34
C GLY A 113 -8.12 63.33 -33.36
N ALA A 114 -7.66 62.45 -34.25
CA ALA A 114 -6.87 62.84 -35.43
C ALA A 114 -7.69 62.80 -36.73
N ILE A 115 -8.30 61.65 -37.02
CA ILE A 115 -8.97 61.38 -38.30
C ILE A 115 -10.41 60.94 -38.05
N SER A 116 -11.34 61.52 -38.82
CA SER A 116 -12.68 60.96 -38.99
C SER A 116 -12.91 60.59 -40.45
N VAL A 117 -13.39 59.38 -40.71
CA VAL A 117 -13.64 58.88 -42.06
C VAL A 117 -15.03 58.26 -42.20
N GLU A 118 -15.69 58.54 -43.32
CA GLU A 118 -16.98 57.95 -43.71
C GLU A 118 -16.78 57.26 -45.06
N LEU A 119 -17.01 55.94 -45.12
CA LEU A 119 -16.79 55.10 -46.30
C LEU A 119 -18.13 54.57 -46.80
N LEU A 120 -18.51 54.96 -48.01
CA LEU A 120 -19.78 54.65 -48.66
C LEU A 120 -19.54 54.01 -50.03
N ASN A 121 -20.47 53.17 -50.50
CA ASN A 121 -20.49 52.61 -51.86
C ASN A 121 -19.12 52.10 -52.36
N MET A 122 -18.47 51.19 -51.63
CA MET A 122 -17.14 50.65 -51.92
C MET A 122 -15.94 51.63 -51.77
N GLY A 123 -16.13 52.77 -51.10
CA GLY A 123 -15.05 53.70 -50.76
C GLY A 123 -14.02 53.07 -49.81
N THR A 124 -12.76 53.50 -49.93
CA THR A 124 -11.65 52.88 -49.18
C THR A 124 -10.78 53.89 -48.42
N CYS A 125 -10.26 53.46 -47.28
CA CYS A 125 -9.26 54.18 -46.50
C CYS A 125 -8.08 53.27 -46.14
N GLU A 126 -6.86 53.70 -46.44
CA GLU A 126 -5.62 53.01 -46.08
C GLU A 126 -4.79 53.85 -45.10
N VAL A 127 -4.40 53.26 -43.97
CA VAL A 127 -3.49 53.84 -42.99
C VAL A 127 -2.29 52.91 -42.83
N ASN A 128 -1.13 53.34 -43.34
CA ASN A 128 0.02 52.46 -43.50
C ASN A 128 1.29 53.10 -42.93
N ASN A 129 1.91 52.47 -41.91
CA ASN A 129 3.12 52.97 -41.26
C ASN A 129 2.94 54.41 -40.70
N VAL A 130 1.88 54.61 -39.91
CA VAL A 130 1.47 55.92 -39.34
C VAL A 130 1.56 55.92 -37.82
N GLN A 131 1.93 57.03 -37.20
CA GLN A 131 1.95 57.17 -35.75
C GLN A 131 0.81 58.07 -35.26
N PHE A 132 -0.02 57.55 -34.36
CA PHE A 132 -0.99 58.30 -33.56
C PHE A 132 -0.51 58.32 -32.12
N LYS A 133 -0.30 59.51 -31.56
CA LYS A 133 0.24 59.67 -30.21
C LYS A 133 -0.52 60.71 -29.42
N GLU A 134 -0.91 60.38 -28.19
CA GLU A 134 -1.57 61.31 -27.26
C GLU A 134 -2.82 62.00 -27.87
N CYS A 135 -3.46 61.36 -28.86
CA CYS A 135 -4.68 61.86 -29.47
C CYS A 135 -5.88 61.54 -28.57
N THR A 136 -6.80 62.49 -28.41
CA THR A 136 -7.87 62.38 -27.41
C THR A 136 -9.28 62.61 -27.96
N VAL A 137 -10.25 61.96 -27.29
CA VAL A 137 -11.73 62.05 -27.47
C VAL A 137 -12.29 61.24 -28.68
N ASN A 138 -13.30 60.39 -28.42
CA ASN A 138 -14.02 59.41 -29.28
C ASN A 138 -13.24 58.82 -30.45
N GLY A 139 -12.71 57.60 -30.27
CA GLY A 139 -11.78 56.98 -31.21
C GLY A 139 -10.49 57.79 -31.25
N GLY A 140 -9.82 57.96 -30.10
CA GLY A 140 -8.83 59.01 -29.85
C GLY A 140 -7.85 59.28 -31.00
N GLY A 141 -7.44 58.27 -31.78
CA GLY A 141 -6.84 58.44 -33.10
C GLY A 141 -7.86 58.56 -34.24
N ILE A 142 -8.63 57.48 -34.50
CA ILE A 142 -9.52 57.35 -35.66
C ILE A 142 -10.97 57.08 -35.26
N PHE A 143 -11.91 57.82 -35.86
CA PHE A 143 -13.33 57.46 -35.91
C PHE A 143 -13.73 57.08 -37.34
N ALA A 144 -14.30 55.89 -37.53
CA ALA A 144 -14.65 55.38 -38.86
C ALA A 144 -16.11 54.92 -38.92
N GLN A 145 -16.81 55.34 -39.97
CA GLN A 145 -18.15 54.85 -40.30
C GLN A 145 -18.12 54.21 -41.67
N LEU A 146 -18.37 52.91 -41.73
CA LEU A 146 -18.50 52.15 -42.97
C LEU A 146 -20.00 51.85 -43.12
N GLN A 147 -20.65 52.45 -44.11
CA GLN A 147 -22.09 52.33 -44.30
C GLN A 147 -22.43 51.86 -45.72
N GLU A 148 -23.67 51.41 -45.90
CA GLU A 148 -24.23 50.92 -47.17
C GLU A 148 -23.65 49.56 -47.60
N THR A 149 -22.78 49.49 -48.62
CA THR A 149 -22.16 48.22 -49.04
C THR A 149 -20.70 48.42 -49.47
N GLY A 150 -19.83 47.52 -49.02
CA GLY A 150 -18.46 47.34 -49.53
C GLY A 150 -17.40 48.33 -49.05
N GLY A 151 -17.65 49.16 -48.03
CA GLY A 151 -16.63 50.09 -47.51
C GLY A 151 -15.46 49.36 -46.85
N ILE A 152 -14.21 49.79 -47.09
CA ILE A 152 -13.01 49.10 -46.58
C ILE A 152 -12.06 50.06 -45.86
N LEU A 153 -11.80 49.79 -44.58
CA LEU A 153 -10.73 50.42 -43.80
C LEU A 153 -9.58 49.43 -43.58
N THR A 154 -8.36 49.79 -44.01
CA THR A 154 -7.17 48.95 -43.85
C THR A 154 -6.09 49.71 -43.07
N ILE A 155 -5.62 49.12 -41.96
CA ILE A 155 -4.58 49.69 -41.10
C ILE A 155 -3.42 48.70 -41.01
N THR A 156 -2.24 49.06 -41.53
CA THR A 156 -1.15 48.10 -41.75
C THR A 156 0.23 48.58 -41.32
N ASN A 157 1.16 47.65 -41.35
CA ASN A 157 2.59 47.79 -41.13
C ASN A 157 2.88 48.30 -39.70
N HIS A 158 3.92 49.13 -39.54
CA HIS A 158 4.35 49.64 -38.24
C HIS A 158 3.47 50.81 -37.75
N THR A 159 2.17 50.78 -38.06
CA THR A 159 1.24 51.79 -37.54
C THR A 159 1.10 51.62 -36.03
N SER A 160 1.16 52.72 -35.28
CA SER A 160 1.13 52.68 -33.81
C SER A 160 0.14 53.68 -33.23
N PHE A 161 -0.65 53.24 -32.26
CA PHE A 161 -1.50 54.07 -31.40
C PHE A 161 -0.91 54.03 -29.99
N VAL A 162 -0.39 55.16 -29.53
CA VAL A 162 0.32 55.26 -28.25
C VAL A 162 -0.34 56.31 -27.38
N GLN A 163 -0.76 55.94 -26.18
CA GLN A 163 -1.38 56.87 -25.22
C GLN A 163 -2.59 57.62 -25.79
N CYS A 164 -3.36 56.97 -26.66
CA CYS A 164 -4.60 57.53 -27.18
C CYS A 164 -5.72 57.27 -26.17
N VAL A 165 -6.39 58.32 -25.71
CA VAL A 165 -7.28 58.27 -24.53
C VAL A 165 -8.65 58.87 -24.84
N ASN A 166 -9.70 58.19 -24.38
CA ASN A 166 -11.09 58.63 -24.51
C ASN A 166 -11.92 58.43 -23.23
N GLY A 167 -11.42 58.90 -22.07
CA GLY A 167 -12.18 58.99 -20.82
C GLY A 167 -13.18 57.84 -20.60
N ASN A 168 -14.47 58.15 -20.42
CA ASN A 168 -15.53 57.16 -20.21
C ASN A 168 -16.31 56.75 -21.48
N ASN A 169 -15.83 57.07 -22.68
CA ASN A 169 -16.55 56.81 -23.95
C ASN A 169 -15.84 55.75 -24.80
N ASP A 170 -16.30 55.56 -26.03
CA ASP A 170 -15.96 54.43 -26.90
C ASP A 170 -14.62 54.59 -27.64
N GLY A 171 -13.71 53.62 -27.51
CA GLY A 171 -12.50 53.50 -28.33
C GLY A 171 -11.41 54.52 -27.98
N GLY A 172 -10.34 54.08 -27.32
CA GLY A 172 -9.22 54.97 -26.97
C GLY A 172 -8.32 55.26 -28.16
N GLY A 173 -8.03 54.27 -28.98
CA GLY A 173 -7.33 54.42 -30.26
C GLY A 173 -8.30 54.59 -31.43
N ILE A 174 -9.25 53.68 -31.57
CA ILE A 174 -10.15 53.59 -32.72
C ILE A 174 -11.59 53.34 -32.29
N ASN A 175 -12.54 54.02 -32.93
CA ASN A 175 -13.97 53.72 -32.83
C ASN A 175 -14.54 53.49 -34.24
N ILE A 176 -15.13 52.32 -34.48
CA ILE A 176 -15.66 51.89 -35.77
C ILE A 176 -17.15 51.56 -35.65
N VAL A 177 -17.94 52.06 -36.59
CA VAL A 177 -19.29 51.53 -36.87
C VAL A 177 -19.25 50.94 -38.28
N ILE A 178 -19.53 49.64 -38.39
CA ILE A 178 -19.50 48.93 -39.67
C ILE A 178 -20.85 48.29 -39.96
N ASN A 179 -21.53 48.83 -40.97
CA ASN A 179 -22.87 48.45 -41.38
C ASN A 179 -22.87 48.12 -42.88
N GLY A 180 -23.23 46.88 -43.21
CA GLY A 180 -23.54 46.47 -44.57
C GLY A 180 -22.68 45.33 -45.12
N SER A 181 -23.28 44.57 -46.04
CA SER A 181 -22.63 43.40 -46.65
C SER A 181 -21.33 43.78 -47.37
N ASN A 182 -20.29 42.95 -47.21
CA ASN A 182 -18.95 43.13 -47.76
C ASN A 182 -18.16 44.34 -47.22
N SER A 183 -18.71 45.10 -46.27
CA SER A 183 -17.92 46.11 -45.57
C SER A 183 -16.93 45.43 -44.64
N ARG A 184 -15.68 45.90 -44.62
CA ARG A 184 -14.60 45.27 -43.84
C ARG A 184 -13.65 46.27 -43.20
N CYS A 185 -13.22 45.98 -41.97
CA CYS A 185 -12.06 46.61 -41.35
C CYS A 185 -10.94 45.57 -41.14
N ILE A 186 -9.71 45.90 -41.56
CA ILE A 186 -8.52 45.04 -41.43
C ILE A 186 -7.44 45.79 -40.65
N ILE A 187 -6.87 45.15 -39.63
CA ILE A 187 -5.72 45.68 -38.88
C ILE A 187 -4.60 44.62 -38.87
N SER A 188 -3.45 44.93 -39.47
CA SER A 188 -2.40 43.92 -39.64
C SER A 188 -0.95 44.36 -39.85
N ASP A 189 -0.04 43.40 -40.02
CA ASP A 189 1.38 43.62 -40.39
C ASP A 189 2.22 44.38 -39.33
N LYS A 190 2.02 44.11 -38.04
CA LYS A 190 2.74 44.70 -36.87
C LYS A 190 2.18 46.02 -36.35
N VAL A 191 0.86 46.23 -36.45
CA VAL A 191 0.22 47.33 -35.74
C VAL A 191 0.38 47.16 -34.23
N VAL A 192 0.62 48.27 -33.52
CA VAL A 192 0.75 48.28 -32.07
C VAL A 192 -0.22 49.27 -31.44
N PHE A 193 -0.96 48.83 -30.42
CA PHE A 193 -1.68 49.67 -29.49
C PHE A 193 -0.97 49.60 -28.14
N GLU A 194 -0.49 50.73 -27.63
CA GLU A 194 0.18 50.81 -26.33
C GLU A 194 -0.45 51.90 -25.46
N LYS A 195 -0.86 51.53 -24.23
CA LYS A 195 -1.39 52.48 -23.23
C LYS A 195 -2.61 53.26 -23.71
N CYS A 196 -3.45 52.63 -24.51
CA CYS A 196 -4.73 53.21 -24.93
C CYS A 196 -5.78 53.01 -23.85
N GLU A 197 -6.62 54.03 -23.61
CA GLU A 197 -7.59 54.04 -22.51
C GLU A 197 -8.97 54.55 -22.96
N ALA A 198 -10.05 53.89 -22.53
CA ALA A 198 -11.43 54.28 -22.88
C ALA A 198 -12.47 53.79 -21.86
N GLY A 199 -13.74 54.16 -22.04
CA GLY A 199 -14.86 53.57 -21.30
C GLY A 199 -15.14 52.14 -21.72
N TRP A 200 -15.19 51.93 -23.05
CA TRP A 200 -15.39 50.64 -23.73
C TRP A 200 -14.36 50.50 -24.84
N GLY A 201 -13.64 49.38 -24.90
CA GLY A 201 -12.64 49.15 -25.94
C GLY A 201 -11.44 50.08 -25.78
N GLY A 202 -10.57 49.82 -24.79
CA GLY A 202 -9.47 50.74 -24.46
C GLY A 202 -8.60 51.08 -25.65
N ALA A 203 -8.36 50.12 -26.54
CA ALA A 203 -7.79 50.38 -27.87
C ALA A 203 -8.87 50.58 -28.95
N ILE A 204 -9.81 49.63 -29.08
CA ILE A 204 -10.75 49.56 -30.20
C ILE A 204 -12.17 49.31 -29.69
N TYR A 205 -13.09 50.17 -30.13
CA TYR A 205 -14.53 49.91 -30.04
C TYR A 205 -15.08 49.64 -31.44
N ILE A 206 -15.92 48.60 -31.59
CA ILE A 206 -16.58 48.28 -32.85
C ILE A 206 -18.04 47.84 -32.67
N ASP A 207 -18.92 48.39 -33.51
CA ASP A 207 -20.32 47.94 -33.68
C ASP A 207 -20.49 47.38 -35.10
N GLN A 208 -20.77 46.07 -35.20
CA GLN A 208 -20.92 45.34 -36.48
C GLN A 208 -22.38 44.97 -36.76
N ASN A 209 -22.84 45.26 -37.98
CA ASN A 209 -24.17 44.86 -38.47
C ASN A 209 -24.15 44.34 -39.91
N ASP A 210 -25.20 43.60 -40.29
CA ASP A 210 -25.52 43.23 -41.69
C ASP A 210 -24.40 42.46 -42.43
N GLY A 211 -23.75 41.50 -41.75
CA GLY A 211 -22.72 40.65 -42.36
C GLY A 211 -21.34 41.30 -42.53
N ALA A 212 -21.07 42.37 -41.79
CA ALA A 212 -19.78 43.06 -41.76
C ALA A 212 -18.64 42.22 -41.16
N SER A 213 -17.40 42.42 -41.64
CA SER A 213 -16.20 41.70 -41.17
C SER A 213 -15.20 42.64 -40.47
N PHE A 214 -14.57 42.13 -39.42
CA PHE A 214 -13.45 42.75 -38.72
C PHE A 214 -12.33 41.73 -38.56
N ASP A 215 -11.17 42.01 -39.12
CA ASP A 215 -10.03 41.08 -39.14
C ASP A 215 -8.83 41.74 -38.45
N VAL A 216 -8.25 41.08 -37.45
CA VAL A 216 -7.08 41.56 -36.70
C VAL A 216 -5.99 40.50 -36.71
N HIS A 217 -4.87 40.77 -37.36
CA HIS A 217 -3.80 39.77 -37.44
C HIS A 217 -2.37 40.30 -37.43
N ASN A 218 -1.47 39.63 -36.71
CA ASN A 218 -0.10 40.09 -36.47
C ASN A 218 -0.06 41.46 -35.75
N VAL A 219 -0.87 41.61 -34.69
CA VAL A 219 -1.05 42.88 -33.94
C VAL A 219 -0.64 42.68 -32.47
N THR A 220 -0.19 43.75 -31.82
CA THR A 220 0.09 43.76 -30.38
C THR A 220 -0.74 44.81 -29.66
N PHE A 221 -1.46 44.40 -28.63
CA PHE A 221 -2.14 45.25 -27.66
C PHE A 221 -1.39 45.17 -26.33
N LYS A 222 -0.92 46.30 -25.82
CA LYS A 222 -0.09 46.35 -24.63
C LYS A 222 -0.56 47.44 -23.67
N ASP A 223 -0.76 47.05 -22.41
CA ASP A 223 -1.19 47.95 -21.34
C ASP A 223 -2.44 48.76 -21.75
N CYS A 224 -3.39 48.13 -22.46
CA CYS A 224 -4.63 48.78 -22.89
C CYS A 224 -5.74 48.60 -21.85
N ASP A 225 -6.37 49.69 -21.45
CA ASP A 225 -7.27 49.72 -20.30
C ASP A 225 -8.67 50.26 -20.65
N ALA A 226 -9.71 49.64 -20.11
CA ALA A 226 -11.08 50.15 -20.21
C ALA A 226 -11.76 50.28 -18.84
N TYR A 227 -12.50 51.35 -18.61
CA TYR A 227 -13.23 51.54 -17.35
C TYR A 227 -14.31 50.47 -17.12
N ASN A 228 -14.96 49.99 -18.18
CA ASN A 228 -16.06 49.03 -18.06
C ASN A 228 -15.79 47.73 -18.83
N TYR A 229 -15.70 47.76 -20.17
CA TYR A 229 -15.74 46.57 -21.00
C TYR A 229 -14.63 46.56 -22.05
N GLY A 230 -13.91 45.44 -22.20
CA GLY A 230 -12.96 45.24 -23.29
C GLY A 230 -11.73 46.13 -23.17
N GLY A 231 -10.75 45.79 -22.34
CA GLY A 231 -9.59 46.66 -22.10
C GLY A 231 -8.77 46.92 -23.36
N ALA A 232 -8.68 45.96 -24.27
CA ALA A 232 -8.21 46.22 -25.64
C ALA A 232 -9.38 46.44 -26.60
N ILE A 233 -10.26 45.45 -26.75
CA ILE A 233 -11.30 45.42 -27.79
C ILE A 233 -12.68 45.23 -27.16
N TYR A 234 -13.60 46.11 -27.53
CA TYR A 234 -15.03 45.92 -27.33
C TYR A 234 -15.71 45.73 -28.68
N ILE A 235 -16.55 44.70 -28.80
CA ILE A 235 -17.27 44.40 -30.02
C ILE A 235 -18.73 43.99 -29.75
N GLU A 236 -19.65 44.57 -30.52
CA GLU A 236 -21.03 44.13 -30.60
C GLU A 236 -21.32 43.58 -32.01
N GLN A 237 -21.84 42.34 -32.11
CA GLN A 237 -22.16 41.69 -33.39
C GLN A 237 -23.66 41.49 -33.57
N ARG A 238 -24.22 42.08 -34.63
CA ARG A 238 -25.62 41.95 -35.05
C ARG A 238 -25.72 41.44 -36.48
N GLU A 239 -26.78 40.69 -36.75
CA GLU A 239 -27.19 40.25 -38.09
C GLU A 239 -26.07 39.65 -38.97
N GLY A 240 -25.25 38.76 -38.40
CA GLY A 240 -24.25 38.00 -39.18
C GLY A 240 -22.82 38.57 -39.19
N GLY A 241 -22.47 39.52 -38.31
CA GLY A 241 -21.11 40.04 -38.24
C GLY A 241 -20.04 38.99 -37.90
N SER A 242 -18.84 39.12 -38.48
CA SER A 242 -17.71 38.22 -38.25
C SER A 242 -16.50 38.93 -37.66
N PHE A 243 -15.80 38.26 -36.75
CA PHE A 243 -14.57 38.73 -36.14
C PHE A 243 -13.51 37.63 -36.19
N ASP A 244 -12.39 37.89 -36.86
CA ASP A 244 -11.26 36.95 -36.96
C ASP A 244 -10.02 37.58 -36.31
N VAL A 245 -9.39 36.83 -35.39
CA VAL A 245 -8.20 37.25 -34.66
C VAL A 245 -7.12 36.19 -34.73
N HIS A 246 -5.98 36.52 -35.34
CA HIS A 246 -4.87 35.57 -35.39
C HIS A 246 -3.46 36.12 -35.33
N ASN A 247 -2.56 35.38 -34.67
CA ASN A 247 -1.18 35.82 -34.41
C ASN A 247 -1.13 37.16 -33.64
N VAL A 248 -1.99 37.32 -32.64
CA VAL A 248 -2.12 38.54 -31.84
C VAL A 248 -1.57 38.32 -30.44
N ILE A 249 -1.03 39.37 -29.83
CA ILE A 249 -0.60 39.38 -28.43
C ILE A 249 -1.40 40.44 -27.68
N PHE A 250 -2.01 40.04 -26.57
CA PHE A 250 -2.60 40.92 -25.57
C PHE A 250 -1.77 40.83 -24.28
N GLU A 251 -1.00 41.87 -23.97
CA GLU A 251 -0.14 41.95 -22.79
C GLU A 251 -0.72 42.97 -21.80
N LYS A 252 -1.04 42.52 -20.58
CA LYS A 252 -1.41 43.38 -19.44
C LYS A 252 -2.60 44.32 -19.68
N CYS A 253 -3.58 43.89 -20.47
CA CYS A 253 -4.82 44.66 -20.62
C CYS A 253 -5.71 44.56 -19.37
N GLN A 254 -6.49 45.62 -19.07
CA GLN A 254 -7.36 45.67 -17.90
C GLN A 254 -8.75 46.20 -18.20
N ALA A 255 -9.78 45.62 -17.57
CA ALA A 255 -11.15 46.18 -17.57
C ALA A 255 -11.98 45.68 -16.39
N GLN A 256 -13.18 46.25 -16.15
CA GLN A 256 -14.12 45.59 -15.23
C GLN A 256 -14.60 44.25 -15.81
N THR A 257 -14.82 44.14 -17.11
CA THR A 257 -15.27 42.89 -17.72
C THR A 257 -14.60 42.67 -19.08
N GLY A 258 -14.00 41.49 -19.29
CA GLY A 258 -13.25 41.17 -20.50
C GLY A 258 -12.02 42.06 -20.63
N SER A 259 -10.94 41.76 -19.88
CA SER A 259 -9.79 42.67 -19.81
C SER A 259 -9.09 42.89 -21.15
N ALA A 260 -9.06 41.90 -22.04
CA ALA A 260 -8.56 42.06 -23.39
C ALA A 260 -9.73 42.24 -24.35
N ILE A 261 -10.66 41.28 -24.38
CA ILE A 261 -11.76 41.27 -25.34
C ILE A 261 -13.09 41.14 -24.61
N TYR A 262 -14.03 42.04 -24.92
CA TYR A 262 -15.44 41.89 -24.59
C TYR A 262 -16.24 41.76 -25.89
N ILE A 263 -17.10 40.74 -25.98
CA ILE A 263 -17.94 40.51 -27.15
C ILE A 263 -19.38 40.12 -26.80
N GLU A 264 -20.33 40.79 -27.45
CA GLU A 264 -21.76 40.45 -27.40
C GLU A 264 -22.23 39.98 -28.80
N GLN A 265 -22.56 38.70 -28.94
CA GLN A 265 -23.04 38.11 -30.19
C GLN A 265 -24.57 37.97 -30.19
N ARG A 266 -25.28 38.95 -30.75
CA ARG A 266 -26.75 39.00 -30.70
C ARG A 266 -27.41 38.02 -31.66
N THR A 267 -27.10 38.07 -32.96
CA THR A 267 -27.76 37.23 -33.97
C THR A 267 -26.77 36.79 -35.04
N ARG A 268 -26.53 35.48 -35.18
CA ARG A 268 -25.70 34.86 -36.22
C ARG A 268 -24.25 35.39 -36.28
N GLY A 269 -23.72 35.96 -35.19
CA GLY A 269 -22.33 36.43 -35.15
C GLY A 269 -21.34 35.28 -35.06
N SER A 270 -20.15 35.46 -35.65
CA SER A 270 -19.04 34.53 -35.53
C SER A 270 -17.80 35.22 -34.94
N PHE A 271 -17.10 34.51 -34.07
CA PHE A 271 -15.81 34.94 -33.53
C PHE A 271 -14.84 33.77 -33.57
N ASP A 272 -13.82 33.90 -34.40
CA ASP A 272 -12.78 32.92 -34.60
C ASP A 272 -11.46 33.49 -34.10
N ILE A 273 -10.75 32.74 -33.25
CA ILE A 273 -9.48 33.17 -32.67
C ILE A 273 -8.46 32.04 -32.74
N HIS A 274 -7.29 32.31 -33.33
CA HIS A 274 -6.25 31.31 -33.42
C HIS A 274 -4.81 31.82 -33.35
N ASN A 275 -3.92 31.06 -32.71
CA ASN A 275 -2.53 31.46 -32.47
C ASN A 275 -2.42 32.80 -31.71
N VAL A 276 -3.18 32.97 -30.63
CA VAL A 276 -3.18 34.20 -29.82
C VAL A 276 -2.60 33.93 -28.44
N LEU A 277 -1.87 34.91 -27.92
CA LEU A 277 -1.38 34.93 -26.53
C LEU A 277 -2.09 36.03 -25.74
N PHE A 278 -2.71 35.65 -24.63
CA PHE A 278 -3.17 36.54 -23.57
C PHE A 278 -2.23 36.38 -22.38
N GLU A 279 -1.44 37.41 -22.09
CA GLU A 279 -0.47 37.41 -20.99
C GLU A 279 -0.88 38.45 -19.94
N LYS A 280 -1.07 38.00 -18.69
CA LYS A 280 -1.27 38.86 -17.51
C LYS A 280 -2.41 39.86 -17.64
N CYS A 281 -3.48 39.49 -18.35
CA CYS A 281 -4.66 40.33 -18.45
C CYS A 281 -5.51 40.20 -17.17
N GLU A 282 -6.02 41.32 -16.63
CA GLU A 282 -6.73 41.36 -15.34
C GLU A 282 -8.13 41.97 -15.48
N ALA A 283 -9.17 41.26 -15.02
CA ALA A 283 -10.54 41.78 -14.97
C ALA A 283 -11.23 41.62 -13.61
N TYR A 284 -12.36 42.30 -13.42
CA TYR A 284 -13.31 41.94 -12.35
C TYR A 284 -14.18 40.72 -12.76
N LEU A 285 -14.53 40.58 -14.04
CA LEU A 285 -15.25 39.45 -14.65
C LEU A 285 -14.62 39.06 -16.00
N GLY A 286 -14.40 37.76 -16.25
CA GLY A 286 -13.82 37.27 -17.52
C GLY A 286 -12.40 37.79 -17.76
N GLY A 287 -11.41 37.19 -17.11
CA GLY A 287 -10.08 37.77 -16.92
C GLY A 287 -9.27 38.06 -18.17
N ALA A 288 -9.58 37.51 -19.35
CA ALA A 288 -9.03 37.92 -20.65
C ALA A 288 -10.14 38.13 -21.68
N ILE A 289 -11.04 37.14 -21.82
CA ILE A 289 -12.16 37.20 -22.75
C ILE A 289 -13.47 37.06 -21.97
N PHE A 290 -14.42 37.94 -22.28
CA PHE A 290 -15.82 37.82 -21.88
C PHE A 290 -16.70 37.76 -23.13
N ILE A 291 -17.49 36.69 -23.26
CA ILE A 291 -18.37 36.47 -24.40
C ILE A 291 -19.79 36.07 -23.97
N GLU A 292 -20.78 36.75 -24.55
CA GLU A 292 -22.20 36.40 -24.43
C GLU A 292 -22.82 36.09 -25.80
N GLN A 293 -23.50 34.96 -25.90
CA GLN A 293 -24.21 34.51 -27.11
C GLN A 293 -25.73 34.49 -26.91
N TYR A 294 -26.46 34.97 -27.92
CA TYR A 294 -27.93 35.08 -27.87
C TYR A 294 -28.67 34.22 -28.89
N PHE A 295 -28.34 34.24 -30.20
CA PHE A 295 -29.08 33.45 -31.20
C PHE A 295 -28.17 32.97 -32.35
N ARG A 296 -27.96 31.64 -32.44
CA ARG A 296 -27.23 30.98 -33.53
C ARG A 296 -25.83 31.56 -33.76
N ALA A 297 -25.12 31.90 -32.69
CA ALA A 297 -23.77 32.45 -32.75
C ALA A 297 -22.71 31.34 -32.59
N SER A 298 -21.52 31.58 -33.11
CA SER A 298 -20.37 30.65 -32.98
C SER A 298 -19.16 31.36 -32.36
N PHE A 299 -18.43 30.60 -31.54
CA PHE A 299 -17.15 30.99 -30.97
C PHE A 299 -16.15 29.84 -31.09
N GLU A 300 -15.08 30.04 -31.85
CA GLU A 300 -14.08 29.01 -32.12
C GLU A 300 -12.68 29.50 -31.70
N VAL A 301 -12.00 28.70 -30.88
CA VAL A 301 -10.70 29.03 -30.29
C VAL A 301 -9.72 27.90 -30.60
N HIS A 302 -8.67 28.21 -31.36
CA HIS A 302 -7.67 27.22 -31.78
C HIS A 302 -6.25 27.63 -31.43
N ASN A 303 -5.51 26.79 -30.69
CA ASN A 303 -4.10 27.05 -30.36
C ASN A 303 -3.88 28.44 -29.72
N VAL A 304 -4.65 28.73 -28.67
CA VAL A 304 -4.58 29.96 -27.89
C VAL A 304 -3.98 29.68 -26.52
N THR A 305 -3.15 30.60 -26.02
CA THR A 305 -2.56 30.52 -24.68
C THR A 305 -3.07 31.66 -23.80
N PHE A 306 -3.60 31.30 -22.63
CA PHE A 306 -3.88 32.21 -21.52
C PHE A 306 -2.83 31.97 -20.43
N ASP A 307 -1.95 32.94 -20.22
CA ASP A 307 -0.85 32.87 -19.26
C ASP A 307 -1.03 33.92 -18.17
N GLN A 308 -1.19 33.46 -16.92
CA GLN A 308 -1.36 34.30 -15.73
C GLN A 308 -2.50 35.32 -15.86
N CYS A 309 -3.60 34.96 -16.52
CA CYS A 309 -4.81 35.78 -16.55
C CYS A 309 -5.53 35.68 -15.20
N ILE A 310 -5.89 36.84 -14.64
CA ILE A 310 -6.44 36.94 -13.28
C ILE A 310 -7.81 37.61 -13.33
N CYS A 311 -8.74 37.08 -12.54
CA CYS A 311 -10.05 37.67 -12.34
C CYS A 311 -10.33 37.86 -10.84
N ARG A 312 -11.12 38.88 -10.47
CA ARG A 312 -11.50 39.10 -9.06
C ARG A 312 -12.82 38.42 -8.65
N ASP A 313 -13.71 38.08 -9.58
CA ASP A 313 -15.01 37.48 -9.27
C ASP A 313 -15.27 36.18 -10.08
N TYR A 314 -15.77 36.24 -11.32
CA TYR A 314 -16.11 35.04 -12.13
C TYR A 314 -15.28 34.91 -13.43
N GLY A 315 -14.80 33.69 -13.72
CA GLY A 315 -14.08 33.33 -14.96
C GLY A 315 -12.64 33.86 -15.02
N GLY A 316 -11.65 33.02 -14.69
CA GLY A 316 -10.26 33.42 -14.50
C GLY A 316 -9.58 33.96 -15.77
N ALA A 317 -9.74 33.30 -16.90
CA ALA A 317 -9.26 33.77 -18.21
C ALA A 317 -10.40 33.93 -19.21
N LEU A 318 -11.36 33.00 -19.23
CA LEU A 318 -12.48 33.01 -20.15
C LEU A 318 -13.82 32.91 -19.41
N PHE A 319 -14.72 33.85 -19.71
CA PHE A 319 -16.12 33.77 -19.31
C PHE A 319 -16.99 33.56 -20.55
N TYR A 320 -17.72 32.44 -20.58
CA TYR A 320 -18.61 32.07 -21.68
C TYR A 320 -20.04 31.87 -21.18
N SER A 321 -21.00 32.58 -21.79
CA SER A 321 -22.42 32.43 -21.45
C SER A 321 -23.36 32.45 -22.66
N VAL A 322 -24.35 31.56 -22.62
CA VAL A 322 -25.52 31.54 -23.53
C VAL A 322 -26.76 32.00 -22.76
N ARG A 323 -27.36 33.13 -23.16
CA ARG A 323 -28.41 33.82 -22.39
C ARG A 323 -29.85 33.40 -22.72
N ASN A 324 -30.10 32.71 -23.82
CA ASN A 324 -31.45 32.46 -24.34
C ASN A 324 -31.75 30.96 -24.53
N GLN A 325 -32.88 30.51 -23.99
CA GLN A 325 -33.38 29.13 -24.04
C GLN A 325 -33.75 28.61 -25.43
N ASN A 326 -33.75 29.45 -26.47
CA ASN A 326 -34.05 29.07 -27.85
C ASN A 326 -32.82 29.22 -28.77
N ALA A 327 -31.62 29.31 -28.20
CA ALA A 327 -30.38 29.57 -28.93
C ALA A 327 -29.58 28.29 -29.17
N ILE A 328 -29.46 27.87 -30.42
CA ILE A 328 -28.49 26.82 -30.79
C ILE A 328 -27.18 27.55 -31.12
N SER A 329 -26.43 27.94 -30.09
CA SER A 329 -25.09 28.51 -30.23
C SER A 329 -24.03 27.44 -29.94
N SER A 330 -22.82 27.63 -30.47
CA SER A 330 -21.70 26.70 -30.30
C SER A 330 -20.46 27.39 -29.80
N CYS A 331 -19.68 26.67 -29.00
CA CYS A 331 -18.38 27.07 -28.49
C CYS A 331 -17.39 25.91 -28.65
N ILE A 332 -16.27 26.13 -29.34
CA ILE A 332 -15.23 25.12 -29.54
C ILE A 332 -13.90 25.69 -29.06
N LEU A 333 -13.27 25.00 -28.13
CA LEU A 333 -11.90 25.24 -27.68
C LEU A 333 -11.05 24.03 -28.06
N ASP A 334 -10.11 24.21 -28.98
CA ASP A 334 -9.26 23.13 -29.48
C ASP A 334 -7.77 23.47 -29.33
N GLY A 335 -7.05 22.65 -28.59
CA GLY A 335 -5.61 22.87 -28.32
C GLY A 335 -5.31 24.13 -27.49
N VAL A 336 -6.23 24.55 -26.61
CA VAL A 336 -6.08 25.76 -25.79
C VAL A 336 -5.25 25.46 -24.54
N GLN A 337 -4.39 26.40 -24.13
CA GLN A 337 -3.56 26.28 -22.94
C GLN A 337 -3.92 27.36 -21.92
N PHE A 338 -4.22 26.94 -20.70
CA PHE A 338 -4.41 27.81 -19.55
C PHE A 338 -3.31 27.54 -18.53
N ILE A 339 -2.47 28.54 -18.25
CA ILE A 339 -1.29 28.43 -17.41
C ILE A 339 -1.42 29.43 -16.26
N ASP A 340 -1.37 28.94 -15.03
CA ASP A 340 -1.35 29.73 -13.79
C ASP A 340 -2.45 30.81 -13.72
N CYS A 341 -3.61 30.53 -14.32
CA CYS A 341 -4.77 31.41 -14.25
C CYS A 341 -5.44 31.28 -12.87
N SER A 342 -5.85 32.40 -12.27
CA SER A 342 -6.36 32.38 -10.90
C SER A 342 -7.52 33.35 -10.64
N ILE A 343 -8.37 33.00 -9.66
CA ILE A 343 -9.57 33.77 -9.31
C ILE A 343 -9.96 33.68 -7.83
N GLN A 344 -10.67 34.69 -7.31
CA GLN A 344 -11.22 34.65 -5.94
C GLN A 344 -12.55 33.91 -5.77
N TYR A 345 -13.31 33.61 -6.83
CA TYR A 345 -14.63 32.99 -6.68
C TYR A 345 -14.77 31.68 -7.47
N ARG A 346 -15.05 31.69 -8.78
CA ARG A 346 -15.38 30.44 -9.50
C ARG A 346 -14.68 30.30 -10.84
N GLY A 347 -14.13 29.11 -11.11
CA GLY A 347 -13.51 28.75 -12.39
C GLY A 347 -12.19 29.48 -12.59
N GLY A 348 -11.10 28.97 -12.02
CA GLY A 348 -9.77 29.62 -12.06
C GLY A 348 -9.22 29.87 -13.46
N SER A 349 -9.72 29.15 -14.46
CA SER A 349 -9.44 29.39 -15.88
C SER A 349 -10.70 29.73 -16.66
N MET A 350 -11.79 29.00 -16.45
CA MET A 350 -12.99 29.14 -17.27
C MET A 350 -14.28 29.10 -16.46
N TYR A 351 -15.21 29.99 -16.81
CA TYR A 351 -16.59 29.98 -16.33
C TYR A 351 -17.53 29.74 -17.50
N ILE A 352 -18.33 28.67 -17.42
CA ILE A 352 -19.28 28.24 -18.45
C ILE A 352 -20.69 28.33 -17.88
N GLN A 353 -21.55 29.11 -18.52
CA GLN A 353 -22.98 29.14 -18.21
C GLN A 353 -23.80 28.96 -19.48
N GLU A 354 -24.30 27.74 -19.68
CA GLU A 354 -25.08 27.37 -20.84
C GLU A 354 -26.52 27.05 -20.45
N GLN A 355 -27.45 27.70 -21.17
CA GLN A 355 -28.86 27.36 -21.10
C GLN A 355 -29.25 26.35 -22.17
N THR A 356 -28.63 26.40 -23.34
CA THR A 356 -28.85 25.51 -24.49
C THR A 356 -27.59 25.52 -25.36
N GLY A 357 -27.43 24.55 -26.26
CA GLY A 357 -26.29 24.47 -27.16
C GLY A 357 -25.17 23.55 -26.65
N THR A 358 -24.02 23.59 -27.34
CA THR A 358 -22.90 22.69 -27.05
C THR A 358 -21.59 23.48 -26.93
N ALA A 359 -20.90 23.32 -25.81
CA ALA A 359 -19.51 23.71 -25.62
C ALA A 359 -18.60 22.49 -25.68
N THR A 360 -17.57 22.52 -26.53
CA THR A 360 -16.57 21.46 -26.67
C THR A 360 -15.19 21.98 -26.32
N ILE A 361 -14.48 21.27 -25.44
CA ILE A 361 -13.09 21.50 -25.10
C ILE A 361 -12.31 20.25 -25.53
N ASN A 362 -11.48 20.36 -26.55
CA ASN A 362 -10.72 19.25 -27.10
C ASN A 362 -9.21 19.54 -27.07
N GLY A 363 -8.39 18.52 -26.79
CA GLY A 363 -6.94 18.61 -26.94
C GLY A 363 -6.26 19.68 -26.06
N SER A 364 -6.95 20.17 -25.03
CA SER A 364 -6.55 21.37 -24.28
C SER A 364 -5.78 21.02 -23.01
N THR A 365 -5.13 22.02 -22.39
CA THR A 365 -4.36 21.83 -21.15
C THR A 365 -4.66 22.95 -20.14
N PHE A 366 -4.90 22.55 -18.89
CA PHE A 366 -5.05 23.43 -17.75
C PHE A 366 -3.94 23.10 -16.75
N SER A 367 -3.04 24.04 -16.47
CA SER A 367 -1.90 23.83 -15.58
C SER A 367 -1.86 24.90 -14.51
N GLY A 368 -1.79 24.50 -13.24
CA GLY A 368 -1.66 25.43 -12.11
C GLY A 368 -2.86 26.38 -11.93
N SER A 369 -4.04 26.01 -12.44
CA SER A 369 -5.24 26.85 -12.34
C SER A 369 -5.80 26.84 -10.92
N VAL A 370 -6.12 28.02 -10.37
CA VAL A 370 -6.54 28.14 -8.95
C VAL A 370 -7.84 28.93 -8.79
N SER A 371 -8.76 28.42 -7.98
CA SER A 371 -9.95 29.14 -7.49
C SER A 371 -10.03 29.09 -5.97
N ILE A 372 -10.48 30.18 -5.32
CA ILE A 372 -10.71 30.16 -3.86
C ILE A 372 -11.99 29.39 -3.50
N ARG A 373 -13.04 29.45 -4.34
CA ARG A 373 -14.30 28.72 -4.11
C ARG A 373 -14.41 27.57 -5.10
N ASP A 374 -15.28 27.67 -6.08
CA ASP A 374 -15.78 26.52 -6.83
C ASP A 374 -14.97 26.28 -8.11
N GLY A 375 -14.63 25.02 -8.43
CA GLY A 375 -14.00 24.63 -9.70
C GLY A 375 -12.62 25.25 -9.91
N GLY A 376 -11.55 24.57 -9.52
CA GLY A 376 -10.18 25.10 -9.57
C GLY A 376 -9.77 25.60 -10.96
N ALA A 377 -10.14 24.87 -12.01
CA ALA A 377 -9.96 25.30 -13.40
C ALA A 377 -11.29 25.72 -14.05
N ILE A 378 -12.31 24.87 -14.01
CA ILE A 378 -13.59 25.06 -14.70
C ILE A 378 -14.74 25.06 -13.69
N TYR A 379 -15.58 26.09 -13.77
CA TYR A 379 -16.93 26.06 -13.21
C TYR A 379 -17.95 26.04 -14.34
N ALA A 380 -18.81 25.01 -14.36
CA ALA A 380 -19.84 24.82 -15.38
C ALA A 380 -21.25 24.82 -14.78
N GLN A 381 -22.14 25.60 -15.35
CA GLN A 381 -23.58 25.56 -15.09
C GLN A 381 -24.31 25.20 -16.38
N LEU A 382 -24.89 24.00 -16.40
CA LEU A 382 -25.52 23.40 -17.58
C LEU A 382 -27.02 23.25 -17.31
N ARG A 383 -27.86 23.91 -18.10
CA ARG A 383 -29.33 23.90 -17.93
C ARG A 383 -30.03 23.41 -19.18
N TYR A 384 -31.29 22.99 -19.03
CA TYR A 384 -32.21 22.59 -20.12
C TYR A 384 -31.68 21.48 -21.03
N ASP A 385 -31.06 21.80 -22.17
CA ASP A 385 -30.46 20.83 -23.10
C ASP A 385 -28.99 21.17 -23.42
N ALA A 386 -28.37 22.02 -22.59
CA ALA A 386 -26.96 22.37 -22.72
C ALA A 386 -26.03 21.16 -22.53
N GLU A 387 -25.00 21.08 -23.34
CA GLU A 387 -24.02 20.00 -23.35
C GLU A 387 -22.58 20.54 -23.29
N LEU A 388 -21.83 20.14 -22.26
CA LEU A 388 -20.41 20.38 -22.17
C LEU A 388 -19.64 19.09 -22.43
N ILE A 389 -18.82 19.10 -23.48
CA ILE A 389 -17.96 18.01 -23.91
C ILE A 389 -16.51 18.38 -23.63
N ILE A 390 -15.78 17.54 -22.89
CA ILE A 390 -14.34 17.70 -22.62
C ILE A 390 -13.64 16.43 -23.10
N GLU A 391 -12.80 16.55 -24.13
CA GLU A 391 -12.11 15.43 -24.76
C GLU A 391 -10.61 15.64 -24.86
N ASN A 392 -9.83 14.56 -24.75
CA ASN A 392 -8.38 14.55 -25.00
C ASN A 392 -7.63 15.66 -24.25
N THR A 393 -8.09 16.01 -23.05
CA THR A 393 -7.67 17.20 -22.31
C THR A 393 -6.89 16.81 -21.05
N GLN A 394 -5.95 17.64 -20.63
CA GLN A 394 -5.18 17.43 -19.40
C GLN A 394 -5.42 18.54 -18.38
N PHE A 395 -5.65 18.15 -17.13
CA PHE A 395 -5.63 19.02 -15.96
C PHE A 395 -4.45 18.65 -15.06
N LYS A 396 -3.61 19.62 -14.76
CA LYS A 396 -2.40 19.42 -13.97
C LYS A 396 -2.32 20.44 -12.84
N ASP A 397 -2.16 19.95 -11.61
CA ASP A 397 -1.94 20.77 -10.42
C ASP A 397 -2.99 21.88 -10.22
N CYS A 398 -4.22 21.63 -10.66
CA CYS A 398 -5.35 22.54 -10.46
C CYS A 398 -5.85 22.45 -9.01
N TYR A 399 -6.24 23.59 -8.45
CA TYR A 399 -6.56 23.67 -7.02
C TYR A 399 -7.81 24.51 -6.71
N SER A 400 -8.69 23.97 -5.86
CA SER A 400 -9.76 24.72 -5.19
C SER A 400 -9.45 24.90 -3.71
N ALA A 401 -9.40 26.15 -3.23
CA ALA A 401 -8.90 26.45 -1.89
C ALA A 401 -9.91 26.17 -0.76
N ASN A 402 -11.22 26.27 -1.00
CA ASN A 402 -12.24 26.11 0.05
C ASN A 402 -13.59 25.59 -0.49
N SER A 403 -13.62 24.95 -1.65
CA SER A 403 -14.87 24.39 -2.20
C SER A 403 -14.63 23.17 -3.09
N ASP A 404 -15.72 22.72 -3.71
CA ASP A 404 -15.75 21.48 -4.48
C ASP A 404 -15.06 21.61 -5.85
N GLY A 405 -14.49 20.49 -6.31
CA GLY A 405 -13.93 20.34 -7.67
C GLY A 405 -12.57 20.99 -7.83
N GLY A 406 -11.49 20.30 -7.50
CA GLY A 406 -10.13 20.86 -7.63
C GLY A 406 -9.73 21.20 -9.08
N SER A 407 -10.30 20.52 -10.06
CA SER A 407 -10.25 20.91 -11.47
C SER A 407 -11.60 21.39 -11.98
N ILE A 408 -12.65 20.59 -11.85
CA ILE A 408 -13.97 20.85 -12.45
C ILE A 408 -15.03 20.82 -11.35
N LEU A 409 -15.87 21.85 -11.30
CA LEU A 409 -17.19 21.77 -10.66
C LEU A 409 -18.28 21.97 -11.72
N ALA A 410 -19.18 21.00 -11.85
CA ALA A 410 -20.32 21.07 -12.77
C ALA A 410 -21.67 20.98 -12.03
N SER A 411 -22.51 22.00 -12.19
CA SER A 411 -23.90 22.01 -11.71
C SER A 411 -24.86 21.83 -12.88
N ILE A 412 -25.52 20.68 -12.92
CA ILE A 412 -26.27 20.19 -14.09
C ILE A 412 -27.76 20.13 -13.74
N ASN A 413 -28.60 20.83 -14.50
CA ASN A 413 -30.05 20.86 -14.35
C ASN A 413 -30.73 20.62 -15.72
N ASN A 414 -31.00 19.35 -16.03
CA ASN A 414 -31.45 18.86 -17.34
C ASN A 414 -30.38 18.83 -18.46
N GLY A 415 -29.18 19.40 -18.27
CA GLY A 415 -28.09 19.36 -19.24
C GLY A 415 -27.21 18.09 -19.16
N SER A 416 -26.09 18.11 -19.90
CA SER A 416 -25.16 16.98 -20.05
C SER A 416 -23.70 17.38 -19.84
N LEU A 417 -22.96 16.64 -19.01
CA LEU A 417 -21.50 16.72 -18.92
C LEU A 417 -20.87 15.43 -19.49
N ILE A 418 -20.00 15.58 -20.48
CA ILE A 418 -19.23 14.49 -21.09
C ILE A 418 -17.74 14.77 -20.90
N VAL A 419 -17.02 13.83 -20.28
CA VAL A 419 -15.57 13.86 -20.04
C VAL A 419 -15.01 12.56 -20.62
N ASN A 420 -14.21 12.66 -21.68
CA ASN A 420 -13.75 11.49 -22.44
C ASN A 420 -12.24 11.60 -22.73
N LYS A 421 -11.45 10.58 -22.36
CA LYS A 421 -9.98 10.61 -22.54
C LYS A 421 -9.32 11.81 -21.88
N VAL A 422 -9.74 12.11 -20.65
CA VAL A 422 -9.21 13.25 -19.88
C VAL A 422 -8.28 12.76 -18.78
N THR A 423 -7.16 13.44 -18.60
CA THR A 423 -6.15 13.10 -17.59
C THR A 423 -6.07 14.18 -16.52
N PHE A 424 -6.27 13.78 -15.26
CA PHE A 424 -6.12 14.63 -14.08
C PHE A 424 -4.88 14.19 -13.28
N VAL A 425 -3.94 15.11 -13.08
CA VAL A 425 -2.69 14.86 -12.34
C VAL A 425 -2.53 15.92 -11.25
N GLY A 426 -2.39 15.52 -9.99
CA GLY A 426 -2.11 16.47 -8.90
C GLY A 426 -3.29 17.39 -8.54
N SER A 427 -4.49 17.17 -9.10
CA SER A 427 -5.64 18.04 -8.83
C SER A 427 -6.10 17.90 -7.38
N SER A 428 -6.35 19.02 -6.71
CA SER A 428 -6.70 18.98 -5.28
C SER A 428 -7.77 20.00 -4.88
N CYS A 429 -8.52 19.70 -3.83
CA CYS A 429 -9.36 20.67 -3.13
C CYS A 429 -9.09 20.63 -1.63
N SER A 430 -9.45 21.66 -0.87
CA SER A 430 -9.34 21.69 0.59
C SER A 430 -10.71 21.75 1.27
N GLN A 431 -10.83 21.11 2.45
CA GLN A 431 -12.08 21.13 3.23
C GLN A 431 -12.62 22.56 3.45
N PRO A 432 -13.93 22.79 3.27
CA PRO A 432 -15.01 21.78 3.19
C PRO A 432 -15.24 21.17 1.80
N GLY A 433 -14.40 21.48 0.81
CA GLY A 433 -14.53 21.01 -0.56
C GLY A 433 -14.41 19.50 -0.75
N SER A 434 -15.11 18.98 -1.76
CA SER A 434 -15.19 17.59 -2.17
C SER A 434 -14.76 17.42 -3.63
N GLY A 435 -14.31 16.23 -4.04
CA GLY A 435 -13.90 15.95 -5.42
C GLY A 435 -12.59 16.64 -5.79
N GLY A 436 -11.45 16.07 -5.36
CA GLY A 436 -10.14 16.67 -5.59
C GLY A 436 -9.82 16.94 -7.06
N ALA A 437 -10.41 16.17 -8.00
CA ALA A 437 -10.41 16.51 -9.42
C ALA A 437 -11.76 17.05 -9.89
N ILE A 438 -12.83 16.27 -9.73
CA ILE A 438 -14.15 16.59 -10.29
C ILE A 438 -15.19 16.54 -9.19
N ALA A 439 -16.03 17.58 -9.13
CA ALA A 439 -17.27 17.56 -8.37
C ALA A 439 -18.46 17.85 -9.27
N ILE A 440 -19.56 17.13 -9.04
CA ILE A 440 -20.77 17.21 -9.87
C ILE A 440 -22.01 17.36 -8.98
N GLU A 441 -22.90 18.28 -9.35
CA GLU A 441 -24.26 18.36 -8.82
C GLU A 441 -25.27 17.99 -9.91
N GLN A 442 -25.92 16.83 -9.79
CA GLN A 442 -27.06 16.46 -10.62
C GLN A 442 -28.36 16.93 -9.96
N ASN A 443 -28.95 18.00 -10.50
CA ASN A 443 -30.13 18.66 -9.91
C ASN A 443 -31.48 18.09 -10.38
N SER A 444 -31.53 17.26 -11.42
CA SER A 444 -32.77 16.70 -11.95
C SER A 444 -32.56 15.31 -12.57
N SER A 445 -33.66 14.58 -12.77
CA SER A 445 -33.65 13.27 -13.46
C SER A 445 -33.23 13.36 -14.93
N ASP A 446 -33.26 14.55 -15.51
CA ASP A 446 -32.84 14.79 -16.89
C ASP A 446 -31.38 15.20 -17.02
N SER A 447 -30.69 15.46 -15.91
CA SER A 447 -29.24 15.69 -15.92
C SER A 447 -28.50 14.42 -16.36
N ARG A 448 -27.46 14.57 -17.19
CA ARG A 448 -26.66 13.47 -17.74
C ARG A 448 -25.19 13.65 -17.39
N ILE A 449 -24.52 12.56 -17.01
CA ILE A 449 -23.07 12.52 -16.84
C ILE A 449 -22.47 11.32 -17.57
N SER A 450 -21.37 11.56 -18.27
CA SER A 450 -20.55 10.51 -18.89
C SER A 450 -19.08 10.84 -18.66
N ILE A 451 -18.38 10.06 -17.85
CA ILE A 451 -16.93 10.14 -17.66
C ILE A 451 -16.35 8.81 -18.14
N ILE A 452 -15.61 8.84 -19.24
CA ILE A 452 -15.12 7.63 -19.90
C ILE A 452 -13.64 7.72 -20.26
N GLU A 453 -12.95 6.57 -20.27
CA GLU A 453 -11.55 6.44 -20.69
C GLU A 453 -10.61 7.47 -20.01
N SER A 454 -10.92 7.88 -18.77
CA SER A 454 -10.27 9.01 -18.10
C SER A 454 -9.44 8.56 -16.89
N SER A 455 -8.36 9.28 -16.61
CA SER A 455 -7.35 8.88 -15.61
C SER A 455 -7.19 9.92 -14.51
N PHE A 456 -7.08 9.45 -13.27
CA PHE A 456 -6.87 10.27 -12.08
C PHE A 456 -5.62 9.81 -11.36
N THR A 457 -4.65 10.71 -11.16
CA THR A 457 -3.38 10.40 -10.50
C THR A 457 -3.06 11.46 -9.46
N ASN A 458 -2.73 11.05 -8.24
CA ASN A 458 -2.42 11.97 -7.13
C ASN A 458 -3.48 13.07 -6.95
N CYS A 459 -4.76 12.67 -6.96
CA CYS A 459 -5.87 13.61 -6.76
C CYS A 459 -6.31 13.58 -5.30
N HIS A 460 -6.43 14.74 -4.66
CA HIS A 460 -6.56 14.82 -3.21
C HIS A 460 -7.66 15.75 -2.71
N THR A 461 -8.35 15.32 -1.65
CA THR A 461 -9.04 16.24 -0.74
C THR A 461 -8.15 16.49 0.47
N LEU A 462 -7.70 17.73 0.66
CA LEU A 462 -6.75 18.15 1.68
C LEU A 462 -7.45 18.73 2.91
N SER A 463 -6.84 18.57 4.08
CA SER A 463 -7.32 19.19 5.31
C SER A 463 -7.29 20.72 5.19
N GLY A 464 -8.45 21.35 5.37
CA GLY A 464 -8.62 22.79 5.35
C GLY A 464 -8.71 23.39 6.76
N SER A 465 -9.04 24.69 6.86
CA SER A 465 -9.28 25.37 8.15
C SER A 465 -10.70 25.17 8.71
N SER A 466 -11.57 24.51 7.95
CA SER A 466 -12.97 24.25 8.31
C SER A 466 -13.09 22.96 9.13
N SER A 467 -14.01 22.94 10.10
CA SER A 467 -14.41 21.72 10.82
C SER A 467 -15.48 20.89 10.07
N ARG A 468 -15.98 21.40 8.93
CA ARG A 468 -16.85 20.66 8.02
C ARG A 468 -16.02 19.80 7.06
N TYR A 469 -16.49 18.59 6.82
CA TYR A 469 -15.81 17.61 5.97
C TYR A 469 -16.23 17.73 4.51
N GLY A 470 -15.26 17.46 3.63
CA GLY A 470 -15.47 17.18 2.23
C GLY A 470 -14.78 15.86 1.86
N TRP A 471 -15.28 15.22 0.80
CA TRP A 471 -15.00 13.81 0.49
C TRP A 471 -14.78 13.61 -1.02
N GLY A 472 -14.35 12.42 -1.45
CA GLY A 472 -14.08 12.17 -2.87
C GLY A 472 -12.70 12.68 -3.28
N GLY A 473 -11.67 11.84 -3.15
CA GLY A 473 -10.29 12.25 -3.46
C GLY A 473 -10.11 12.62 -4.93
N ALA A 474 -10.70 11.84 -5.84
CA ALA A 474 -10.77 12.20 -7.26
C ALA A 474 -12.15 12.77 -7.65
N ILE A 475 -13.22 11.98 -7.48
CA ILE A 475 -14.57 12.32 -7.97
C ILE A 475 -15.56 12.41 -6.80
N TYR A 476 -16.36 13.48 -6.79
CA TYR A 476 -17.51 13.64 -5.92
C TYR A 476 -18.78 13.89 -6.73
N ILE A 477 -19.88 13.20 -6.41
CA ILE A 477 -21.16 13.37 -7.09
C ILE A 477 -22.29 13.57 -6.07
N ASN A 478 -23.02 14.66 -6.21
CA ASN A 478 -24.21 14.98 -5.43
C ASN A 478 -25.47 14.84 -6.30
N ILE A 479 -26.27 13.80 -6.03
CA ILE A 479 -27.53 13.50 -6.71
C ILE A 479 -28.68 14.12 -5.91
N LYS A 480 -29.21 15.25 -6.38
CA LYS A 480 -30.20 16.09 -5.64
C LYS A 480 -31.67 15.82 -6.00
N TYR A 481 -31.96 14.73 -6.71
CA TYR A 481 -33.33 14.37 -7.11
C TYR A 481 -33.68 12.94 -6.65
N ASN A 482 -34.97 12.71 -6.35
CA ASN A 482 -35.43 11.47 -5.72
C ASN A 482 -36.78 11.00 -6.30
N PRO A 483 -36.95 9.69 -6.60
CA PRO A 483 -35.92 8.63 -6.59
C PRO A 483 -34.96 8.73 -7.77
N PRO A 484 -33.64 8.56 -7.55
CA PRO A 484 -32.70 8.50 -8.65
C PRO A 484 -32.89 7.19 -9.42
N THR A 485 -33.20 7.30 -10.71
CA THR A 485 -33.15 6.17 -11.66
C THR A 485 -31.90 6.35 -12.51
N LEU A 486 -30.92 5.47 -12.35
CA LEU A 486 -29.62 5.52 -13.04
C LEU A 486 -29.57 4.47 -14.14
N THR A 487 -29.11 4.88 -15.31
CA THR A 487 -28.96 4.10 -16.54
C THR A 487 -27.72 4.60 -17.27
N VAL A 488 -27.21 3.83 -18.23
CA VAL A 488 -26.08 4.28 -19.08
C VAL A 488 -26.37 5.60 -19.80
N ALA A 489 -27.64 5.93 -20.04
CA ALA A 489 -28.02 7.18 -20.71
C ALA A 489 -27.77 8.41 -19.83
N ASN A 490 -27.88 8.32 -18.50
CA ASN A 490 -27.79 9.47 -17.59
C ASN A 490 -26.67 9.41 -16.56
N PHE A 491 -26.05 8.26 -16.36
CA PHE A 491 -24.94 8.08 -15.44
C PHE A 491 -24.00 6.99 -15.99
N ASN A 492 -22.84 7.40 -16.52
CA ASN A 492 -21.86 6.48 -17.08
C ASN A 492 -20.44 6.86 -16.64
N LEU A 493 -19.77 6.01 -15.87
CA LEU A 493 -18.42 6.21 -15.33
C LEU A 493 -17.51 5.03 -15.72
N THR A 494 -17.20 4.85 -16.99
CA THR A 494 -16.59 3.61 -17.50
C THR A 494 -15.14 3.79 -17.94
N ASP A 495 -14.36 2.72 -17.85
CA ASP A 495 -12.95 2.63 -18.27
C ASP A 495 -12.07 3.67 -17.59
N LEU A 496 -12.32 3.91 -16.30
CA LEU A 496 -11.56 4.85 -15.48
C LEU A 496 -10.27 4.24 -14.94
N THR A 497 -9.28 5.06 -14.64
CA THR A 497 -8.07 4.65 -13.90
C THR A 497 -7.82 5.58 -12.73
N PHE A 498 -7.45 5.01 -11.59
CA PHE A 498 -7.10 5.75 -10.38
C PHE A 498 -5.74 5.27 -9.87
N SER A 499 -4.85 6.21 -9.52
CA SER A 499 -3.58 5.92 -8.85
C SER A 499 -3.35 6.97 -7.77
N ASP A 500 -3.11 6.52 -6.55
CA ASP A 500 -2.70 7.38 -5.42
C ASP A 500 -3.66 8.55 -5.14
N CYS A 501 -4.95 8.37 -5.43
CA CYS A 501 -5.98 9.33 -5.02
C CYS A 501 -6.30 9.13 -3.54
N THR A 502 -6.47 10.20 -2.78
CA THR A 502 -6.81 10.10 -1.35
C THR A 502 -7.80 11.16 -0.93
N ALA A 503 -8.77 10.75 -0.11
CA ALA A 503 -9.66 11.65 0.59
C ALA A 503 -9.27 11.72 2.07
N ILE A 504 -9.89 12.65 2.80
CA ILE A 504 -9.65 12.78 4.24
C ILE A 504 -10.15 11.55 4.97
N GLU A 505 -9.35 11.11 5.94
CA GLU A 505 -9.54 9.83 6.65
C GLU A 505 -9.57 8.59 5.73
N ASN A 506 -9.11 8.72 4.47
CA ASN A 506 -9.19 7.69 3.43
C ASN A 506 -10.64 7.26 3.12
N ILE A 507 -11.58 8.20 3.01
CA ILE A 507 -13.00 7.91 2.76
C ILE A 507 -13.46 8.43 1.39
N GLY A 508 -13.69 7.51 0.47
CA GLY A 508 -14.05 7.80 -0.91
C GLY A 508 -12.85 8.30 -1.69
N ASN A 509 -11.74 7.57 -1.64
CA ASN A 509 -10.48 7.98 -2.29
C ASN A 509 -10.66 8.24 -3.79
N ASN A 510 -11.41 7.39 -4.47
CA ASN A 510 -11.64 7.50 -5.91
C ASN A 510 -12.99 8.16 -6.20
N LEU A 511 -14.06 7.66 -5.59
CA LEU A 511 -15.42 8.12 -5.82
C LEU A 511 -16.19 8.23 -4.50
N HIS A 512 -16.89 9.35 -4.33
CA HIS A 512 -17.83 9.53 -3.24
C HIS A 512 -19.17 10.07 -3.75
N ILE A 513 -20.28 9.42 -3.38
CA ILE A 513 -21.64 9.79 -3.82
C ILE A 513 -22.52 10.21 -2.63
N LEU A 514 -23.11 11.39 -2.76
CA LEU A 514 -24.21 11.87 -1.91
C LEU A 514 -25.55 11.65 -2.63
N SER A 515 -26.49 10.97 -1.98
CA SER A 515 -27.84 10.71 -2.49
C SER A 515 -28.87 10.49 -1.36
N ASP A 516 -30.16 10.42 -1.69
CA ASP A 516 -31.20 10.12 -0.68
C ASP A 516 -31.17 8.65 -0.20
N ASP A 517 -30.80 7.71 -1.08
CA ASP A 517 -30.63 6.28 -0.78
C ASP A 517 -29.39 5.72 -1.47
N ARG A 518 -28.28 5.72 -0.74
CA ARG A 518 -26.97 5.15 -1.14
C ARG A 518 -27.10 3.71 -1.60
N THR A 519 -27.93 2.90 -0.93
CA THR A 519 -28.03 1.46 -1.23
C THR A 519 -28.71 1.25 -2.59
N ALA A 520 -29.80 1.98 -2.84
CA ALA A 520 -30.47 1.95 -4.14
C ALA A 520 -29.56 2.44 -5.28
N VAL A 521 -28.75 3.47 -5.05
CA VAL A 521 -27.78 3.98 -6.03
C VAL A 521 -26.68 2.95 -6.32
N GLY A 522 -26.06 2.37 -5.28
CA GLY A 522 -25.04 1.32 -5.47
C GLY A 522 -25.57 0.08 -6.19
N ASN A 523 -26.83 -0.30 -5.93
CA ASN A 523 -27.50 -1.40 -6.64
C ASN A 523 -27.64 -1.15 -8.14
N GLN A 524 -28.07 0.06 -8.52
CA GLN A 524 -28.25 0.43 -9.92
C GLN A 524 -26.90 0.50 -10.64
N ILE A 525 -25.88 1.09 -10.01
CA ILE A 525 -24.52 1.18 -10.57
C ILE A 525 -23.97 -0.22 -10.88
N LYS A 526 -24.08 -1.17 -9.95
CA LYS A 526 -23.62 -2.55 -10.20
C LYS A 526 -24.45 -3.25 -11.28
N THR A 527 -25.78 -3.17 -11.20
CA THR A 527 -26.69 -3.95 -12.08
C THR A 527 -26.54 -3.55 -13.54
N GLU A 528 -26.42 -2.24 -13.79
CA GLU A 528 -26.28 -1.69 -15.14
C GLU A 528 -24.81 -1.50 -15.55
N SER A 529 -23.84 -1.90 -14.71
CA SER A 529 -22.38 -1.72 -14.92
C SER A 529 -21.98 -0.27 -15.21
N LEU A 530 -22.52 0.68 -14.45
CA LEU A 530 -22.34 2.12 -14.68
C LEU A 530 -21.01 2.67 -14.18
N LEU A 531 -20.18 1.84 -13.52
CA LEU A 531 -18.84 2.19 -13.06
C LEU A 531 -17.86 1.07 -13.41
N THR A 532 -16.91 1.29 -14.32
CA THR A 532 -15.82 0.32 -14.58
C THR A 532 -14.45 0.99 -14.41
N VAL A 533 -13.50 0.20 -13.91
CA VAL A 533 -12.15 0.66 -13.57
C VAL A 533 -11.16 -0.30 -14.19
N THR A 534 -10.20 0.22 -14.94
CA THR A 534 -9.16 -0.56 -15.60
C THR A 534 -8.18 -1.10 -14.55
N ASP A 535 -7.82 -2.38 -14.66
CA ASP A 535 -6.80 -3.01 -13.83
C ASP A 535 -5.41 -2.65 -14.37
N LEU A 536 -4.70 -1.78 -13.66
CA LEU A 536 -3.35 -1.36 -14.03
C LEU A 536 -2.31 -2.49 -13.91
N SER A 537 -2.62 -3.54 -13.16
CA SER A 537 -1.76 -4.72 -13.00
C SER A 537 -1.99 -5.80 -14.07
N ASP A 538 -3.11 -5.74 -14.79
CA ASP A 538 -3.52 -6.72 -15.81
C ASP A 538 -4.22 -6.05 -17.02
N LEU A 539 -3.48 -5.17 -17.72
CA LEU A 539 -4.00 -4.47 -18.90
C LEU A 539 -4.31 -5.43 -20.07
N PRO A 540 -5.45 -5.28 -20.78
CA PRO A 540 -6.42 -4.18 -20.75
C PRO A 540 -7.70 -4.50 -19.94
N ASN A 541 -7.64 -5.43 -19.00
CA ASN A 541 -8.84 -5.89 -18.28
C ASN A 541 -9.35 -4.84 -17.29
N ILE A 542 -10.63 -4.94 -16.93
CA ILE A 542 -11.22 -4.18 -15.81
C ILE A 542 -11.10 -4.98 -14.51
N ILE A 543 -11.16 -4.30 -13.38
CA ILE A 543 -11.23 -4.92 -12.05
C ILE A 543 -12.54 -5.73 -11.95
N SER A 544 -12.42 -7.04 -12.12
CA SER A 544 -13.58 -7.95 -12.24
C SER A 544 -14.40 -8.08 -10.95
N ASP A 545 -13.81 -7.80 -9.80
CA ASP A 545 -14.40 -7.95 -8.47
C ASP A 545 -14.67 -6.61 -7.77
N LEU A 546 -14.66 -5.49 -8.51
CA LEU A 546 -14.81 -4.11 -8.01
C LEU A 546 -15.98 -3.96 -7.02
N TYR A 547 -17.13 -4.53 -7.36
CA TYR A 547 -18.35 -4.41 -6.57
C TYR A 547 -18.45 -5.43 -5.42
N THR A 548 -17.60 -6.45 -5.41
CA THR A 548 -17.72 -7.62 -4.51
C THR A 548 -16.57 -7.70 -3.52
N SER A 549 -15.45 -7.04 -3.80
CA SER A 549 -14.24 -7.08 -2.99
C SER A 549 -14.21 -5.96 -1.95
N LEU A 550 -13.83 -6.32 -0.73
CA LEU A 550 -13.62 -5.38 0.37
C LEU A 550 -12.41 -4.47 0.17
N GLN A 551 -11.48 -4.86 -0.71
CA GLN A 551 -10.27 -4.10 -1.01
C GLN A 551 -10.59 -2.66 -1.43
N TYR A 552 -11.74 -2.46 -2.07
CA TYR A 552 -12.18 -1.18 -2.62
C TYR A 552 -13.23 -0.47 -1.75
N ALA A 553 -13.53 -0.99 -0.56
CA ALA A 553 -14.62 -0.52 0.28
C ALA A 553 -14.51 0.99 0.59
N TYR A 554 -13.29 1.46 0.84
CA TYR A 554 -13.00 2.86 1.17
C TYR A 554 -12.68 3.74 -0.05
N ASP A 555 -12.52 3.14 -1.23
CA ASP A 555 -12.26 3.88 -2.46
C ASP A 555 -13.56 4.37 -3.11
N TYR A 556 -14.65 3.59 -2.95
CA TYR A 556 -15.98 3.87 -3.50
C TYR A 556 -17.01 3.94 -2.38
N MET A 557 -17.19 5.15 -1.86
CA MET A 557 -18.02 5.42 -0.68
C MET A 557 -19.28 6.22 -1.04
N GLY A 558 -20.23 6.27 -0.13
CA GLY A 558 -21.34 7.22 -0.22
C GLY A 558 -21.95 7.56 1.13
N ILE A 559 -22.87 8.51 1.12
CA ILE A 559 -23.63 8.95 2.31
C ILE A 559 -25.06 9.31 1.92
N ASN A 560 -26.00 9.02 2.84
CA ASN A 560 -27.38 9.45 2.68
C ASN A 560 -27.53 10.92 3.06
N GLN A 561 -28.35 11.67 2.31
CA GLN A 561 -28.63 13.09 2.55
C GLN A 561 -29.07 13.38 4.00
N SER A 562 -29.80 12.46 4.63
CA SER A 562 -30.25 12.55 6.01
C SER A 562 -29.13 12.50 7.06
N LYS A 563 -27.93 12.01 6.71
CA LYS A 563 -26.78 11.88 7.61
C LYS A 563 -25.71 12.97 7.43
N VAL A 564 -25.81 13.83 6.41
CA VAL A 564 -24.78 14.85 6.09
C VAL A 564 -24.57 15.86 7.22
N GLY A 565 -25.64 16.22 7.94
CA GLY A 565 -25.59 17.07 9.13
C GLY A 565 -24.86 18.41 8.91
N ASP A 566 -25.22 19.15 7.86
CA ASP A 566 -24.58 20.43 7.47
C ASP A 566 -23.07 20.36 7.20
N GLY A 567 -22.56 19.15 6.87
CA GLY A 567 -21.13 18.90 6.61
C GLY A 567 -20.35 18.43 7.83
N TYR A 568 -21.01 18.11 8.95
CA TYR A 568 -20.39 17.58 10.17
C TYR A 568 -20.58 16.07 10.36
N ALA A 569 -21.05 15.37 9.31
CA ALA A 569 -21.15 13.92 9.29
C ALA A 569 -19.85 13.29 9.82
N GLN A 570 -20.00 12.33 10.73
CA GLN A 570 -18.85 11.60 11.23
C GLN A 570 -18.39 10.64 10.16
N PHE A 571 -17.11 10.28 10.17
CA PHE A 571 -16.54 9.33 9.22
C PHE A 571 -17.32 7.99 9.18
N THR A 572 -17.96 7.61 10.29
CA THR A 572 -18.82 6.41 10.43
C THR A 572 -20.18 6.51 9.73
N ASP A 573 -20.63 7.71 9.36
CA ASP A 573 -21.88 7.92 8.63
C ASP A 573 -21.73 7.65 7.12
N HIS A 574 -20.47 7.60 6.66
CA HIS A 574 -20.10 7.23 5.30
C HIS A 574 -19.92 5.72 5.21
N GLU A 575 -20.53 5.10 4.22
CA GLU A 575 -20.56 3.65 4.04
C GLU A 575 -20.13 3.29 2.61
N PRO A 576 -19.52 2.11 2.40
CA PRO A 576 -19.18 1.65 1.06
C PRO A 576 -20.41 1.59 0.16
N LEU A 577 -20.25 2.02 -1.08
CA LEU A 577 -21.35 2.08 -2.05
C LEU A 577 -21.90 0.69 -2.37
N PHE A 578 -21.04 -0.33 -2.33
CA PHE A 578 -21.34 -1.72 -2.72
C PHE A 578 -21.41 -2.70 -1.55
N GLU A 579 -21.56 -2.22 -0.31
CA GLU A 579 -21.53 -3.06 0.90
C GLU A 579 -22.46 -4.29 0.83
N GLN A 580 -23.65 -4.15 0.24
CA GLN A 580 -24.64 -5.20 0.08
C GLN A 580 -24.20 -6.35 -0.86
N PHE A 581 -23.13 -6.15 -1.63
CA PHE A 581 -22.62 -7.09 -2.61
C PHE A 581 -21.31 -7.75 -2.21
N PHE A 582 -20.73 -7.35 -1.09
CA PHE A 582 -19.49 -7.96 -0.63
C PHE A 582 -19.67 -9.46 -0.39
N ILE A 583 -18.64 -10.23 -0.76
CA ILE A 583 -18.62 -11.70 -0.58
C ILE A 583 -18.12 -12.10 0.81
N SER A 584 -17.49 -11.17 1.53
CA SER A 584 -17.14 -11.32 2.94
C SER A 584 -17.15 -9.94 3.61
N ASN A 585 -17.22 -9.91 4.94
CA ASN A 585 -16.97 -8.71 5.76
C ASN A 585 -15.51 -8.62 6.26
N VAL A 586 -14.71 -9.66 6.05
CA VAL A 586 -13.30 -9.70 6.40
C VAL A 586 -12.52 -10.09 5.13
N PRO A 587 -11.41 -9.43 4.77
CA PRO A 587 -10.58 -9.82 3.62
C PRO A 587 -9.70 -11.06 3.88
N ASN A 588 -9.64 -12.00 2.94
CA ASN A 588 -8.76 -13.19 3.01
C ASN A 588 -7.79 -13.20 1.80
N PRO A 589 -6.48 -12.94 1.99
CA PRO A 589 -5.79 -12.67 3.24
C PRO A 589 -6.12 -11.29 3.84
N SER A 590 -5.99 -11.16 5.17
CA SER A 590 -6.05 -9.89 5.92
C SER A 590 -4.64 -9.37 6.21
N TYR A 591 -4.34 -8.12 5.86
CA TYR A 591 -3.06 -7.47 6.12
C TYR A 591 -3.08 -6.65 7.42
N ILE A 592 -2.06 -6.81 8.24
CA ILE A 592 -1.88 -6.15 9.54
C ILE A 592 -0.64 -5.27 9.53
N ASP A 593 -0.81 -4.00 9.90
CA ASP A 593 0.26 -3.03 10.10
C ASP A 593 0.01 -2.30 11.41
N ALA A 594 0.78 -2.62 12.45
CA ALA A 594 0.56 -2.05 13.78
C ALA A 594 0.92 -0.56 13.87
N ILE A 595 1.71 -0.05 12.92
CA ILE A 595 2.17 1.33 12.88
C ILE A 595 1.14 2.23 12.19
N ASN A 596 0.73 1.85 10.98
CA ASN A 596 -0.10 2.68 10.10
C ASN A 596 -1.54 2.16 9.94
N GLY A 597 -1.80 0.91 10.31
CA GLY A 597 -3.12 0.28 10.19
C GLY A 597 -4.14 0.86 11.17
N LYS A 598 -5.42 0.69 10.83
CA LYS A 598 -6.56 1.12 11.65
C LYS A 598 -7.56 -0.02 11.80
N ASP A 599 -8.03 -0.28 13.01
CA ASP A 599 -9.07 -1.28 13.30
C ASP A 599 -10.46 -0.70 13.02
N ILE A 600 -10.80 -0.63 11.72
CA ILE A 600 -12.07 -0.11 11.19
C ILE A 600 -12.87 -1.22 10.50
N LYS A 601 -14.17 -0.98 10.32
CA LYS A 601 -15.18 -1.96 9.86
C LYS A 601 -14.68 -2.91 8.75
N PHE A 602 -14.06 -2.37 7.70
CA PHE A 602 -13.59 -3.12 6.52
C PHE A 602 -12.06 -3.11 6.35
N CYS A 603 -11.29 -2.99 7.44
CA CYS A 603 -9.84 -3.13 7.34
C CYS A 603 -9.41 -4.55 6.94
N GLY A 604 -8.14 -4.69 6.55
CA GLY A 604 -7.50 -5.96 6.20
C GLY A 604 -7.16 -6.07 4.71
N GLY A 605 -7.61 -5.14 3.87
CA GLY A 605 -7.13 -5.03 2.50
C GLY A 605 -5.74 -4.40 2.43
N GLN A 606 -5.08 -4.48 1.27
CA GLN A 606 -3.77 -3.86 1.06
C GLN A 606 -3.81 -2.33 1.17
N SER A 607 -4.89 -1.69 0.73
CA SER A 607 -5.08 -0.23 0.78
C SER A 607 -5.48 0.25 2.18
N SER A 608 -6.12 -0.61 2.97
CA SER A 608 -6.62 -0.31 4.31
C SER A 608 -6.34 -1.46 5.26
N LYS A 609 -5.09 -1.56 5.72
CA LYS A 609 -4.62 -2.61 6.65
C LYS A 609 -5.25 -2.47 8.04
N CYS A 610 -5.50 -3.59 8.71
CA CYS A 610 -5.91 -3.57 10.12
C CYS A 610 -4.71 -3.25 11.01
N LYS A 611 -4.97 -2.79 12.24
CA LYS A 611 -3.93 -2.52 13.23
C LYS A 611 -3.56 -3.77 14.02
N THR A 612 -4.54 -4.62 14.35
CA THR A 612 -4.33 -5.78 15.22
C THR A 612 -4.80 -7.09 14.60
N ILE A 613 -4.12 -8.18 14.95
CA ILE A 613 -4.52 -9.55 14.62
C ILE A 613 -5.84 -9.87 15.32
N LYS A 614 -5.98 -9.50 16.60
CA LYS A 614 -7.18 -9.73 17.40
C LYS A 614 -8.43 -9.20 16.71
N TYR A 615 -8.42 -7.93 16.30
CA TYR A 615 -9.55 -7.33 15.60
C TYR A 615 -9.90 -8.07 14.31
N SER A 616 -8.90 -8.56 13.58
CA SER A 616 -9.14 -9.35 12.36
C SER A 616 -9.81 -10.68 12.65
N THR A 617 -9.41 -11.39 13.72
CA THR A 617 -9.96 -12.71 14.09
C THR A 617 -11.35 -12.67 14.74
N GLU A 618 -11.72 -11.58 15.42
CA GLU A 618 -12.99 -11.47 16.14
C GLU A 618 -14.16 -11.01 15.26
N ARG A 619 -13.89 -10.59 14.02
CA ARG A 619 -14.93 -10.14 13.10
C ARG A 619 -15.76 -11.30 12.57
N ASN A 620 -17.04 -11.02 12.31
CA ASN A 620 -17.92 -11.95 11.59
C ASN A 620 -17.69 -11.80 10.07
N PRO A 621 -17.14 -12.80 9.37
CA PRO A 621 -16.87 -12.70 7.94
C PRO A 621 -18.12 -12.89 7.07
N THR A 622 -19.28 -13.21 7.66
CA THR A 622 -20.55 -13.37 6.95
C THR A 622 -21.02 -12.04 6.36
N PRO A 623 -21.08 -11.88 5.03
CA PRO A 623 -21.52 -10.64 4.39
C PRO A 623 -23.04 -10.44 4.53
N LEU A 624 -23.50 -9.22 4.24
CA LEU A 624 -24.92 -8.90 4.15
C LEU A 624 -25.67 -9.69 3.06
N SER A 625 -24.95 -10.19 2.04
CA SER A 625 -25.52 -11.04 0.99
C SER A 625 -25.99 -12.42 1.50
N GLY A 626 -25.57 -12.83 2.71
CA GLY A 626 -25.90 -14.12 3.30
C GLY A 626 -25.13 -15.31 2.72
N ILE A 627 -24.22 -15.08 1.76
CA ILE A 627 -23.34 -16.11 1.21
C ILE A 627 -22.14 -16.27 2.15
N ILE A 628 -21.99 -17.45 2.76
CA ILE A 628 -20.87 -17.74 3.65
C ILE A 628 -19.61 -17.99 2.79
N PRO A 629 -18.48 -17.33 3.06
CA PRO A 629 -17.21 -17.61 2.38
C PRO A 629 -16.87 -19.11 2.44
N THR A 630 -16.48 -19.70 1.30
CA THR A 630 -16.18 -21.14 1.20
C THR A 630 -14.75 -21.51 1.57
N ASP A 631 -13.89 -20.52 1.83
CA ASP A 631 -12.46 -20.69 2.07
C ASP A 631 -12.16 -21.76 3.12
N SER A 632 -11.17 -22.62 2.87
CA SER A 632 -10.76 -23.66 3.81
C SER A 632 -10.04 -23.09 5.04
N SER A 633 -9.35 -21.96 4.88
CA SER A 633 -8.54 -21.30 5.90
C SER A 633 -8.55 -19.79 5.73
N TYR A 634 -8.20 -19.08 6.80
CA TYR A 634 -8.14 -17.63 6.83
C TYR A 634 -6.73 -17.13 7.08
N SER A 635 -6.14 -16.43 6.11
CA SER A 635 -4.75 -15.98 6.18
C SER A 635 -4.64 -14.55 6.72
N ILE A 636 -3.68 -14.32 7.61
CA ILE A 636 -3.33 -13.02 8.19
C ILE A 636 -1.85 -12.75 7.91
N ILE A 637 -1.54 -11.61 7.30
CA ILE A 637 -0.20 -11.23 6.85
C ILE A 637 0.26 -10.00 7.63
N LEU A 638 1.33 -10.13 8.40
CA LEU A 638 1.97 -9.03 9.12
C LEU A 638 2.94 -8.28 8.22
N THR A 639 2.73 -6.97 8.04
CA THR A 639 3.63 -6.09 7.28
C THR A 639 4.50 -5.21 8.18
N SER A 640 4.30 -5.27 9.50
CA SER A 640 5.13 -4.61 10.52
C SER A 640 5.19 -5.45 11.80
N ASN A 641 6.15 -5.16 12.68
CA ASN A 641 6.14 -5.66 14.06
C ASN A 641 4.88 -5.19 14.79
N THR A 642 4.37 -5.98 15.74
CA THR A 642 3.22 -5.63 16.60
C THR A 642 3.54 -5.87 18.07
N GLU A 643 3.07 -4.99 18.95
CA GLU A 643 3.11 -5.17 20.42
C GLU A 643 1.70 -5.07 21.05
N SER A 644 0.67 -4.83 20.25
CA SER A 644 -0.67 -4.48 20.75
C SER A 644 -1.57 -5.68 20.98
N ASP A 645 -1.30 -6.80 20.30
CA ASP A 645 -2.13 -8.01 20.34
C ASP A 645 -2.07 -8.73 21.70
N THR A 646 -3.24 -9.21 22.15
CA THR A 646 -3.41 -9.98 23.41
C THR A 646 -4.66 -10.85 23.31
N ASP A 647 -4.65 -12.04 23.90
CA ASP A 647 -5.88 -12.83 24.11
C ASP A 647 -6.66 -13.09 22.81
N ILE A 648 -5.98 -13.73 21.84
CA ILE A 648 -6.55 -14.15 20.56
C ILE A 648 -7.11 -15.56 20.72
N GLN A 649 -8.42 -15.70 20.50
CA GLN A 649 -9.16 -16.94 20.69
C GLN A 649 -9.43 -17.63 19.34
N ILE A 650 -8.92 -18.85 19.16
CA ILE A 650 -9.11 -19.66 17.97
C ILE A 650 -10.00 -20.86 18.33
N MET A 651 -11.28 -20.76 17.98
CA MET A 651 -12.31 -21.76 18.25
C MET A 651 -12.96 -22.21 16.93
N SER A 652 -13.81 -23.24 16.98
CA SER A 652 -14.51 -23.76 15.80
C SER A 652 -15.31 -22.71 14.99
N THR A 653 -15.77 -21.64 15.65
CA THR A 653 -16.53 -20.54 15.04
C THR A 653 -15.67 -19.34 14.61
N THR A 654 -14.38 -19.29 14.99
CA THR A 654 -13.51 -18.16 14.63
C THR A 654 -13.45 -18.08 13.10
N LEU A 655 -13.87 -16.95 12.54
CA LEU A 655 -13.97 -16.74 11.09
C LEU A 655 -14.72 -17.90 10.36
N ASN A 656 -15.82 -18.38 10.96
CA ASN A 656 -16.73 -19.44 10.51
C ASN A 656 -16.20 -20.89 10.51
N LYS A 657 -14.87 -21.13 10.45
CA LYS A 657 -14.31 -22.50 10.39
C LYS A 657 -13.23 -22.81 11.42
N GLY A 658 -12.73 -21.79 12.11
CA GLY A 658 -11.68 -21.95 13.13
C GLY A 658 -10.27 -22.20 12.59
N HIS A 659 -10.04 -22.19 11.27
CA HIS A 659 -8.71 -22.38 10.68
C HIS A 659 -8.08 -21.04 10.30
N VAL A 660 -7.08 -20.60 11.06
CA VAL A 660 -6.37 -19.32 10.90
C VAL A 660 -4.89 -19.57 10.65
N VAL A 661 -4.33 -18.87 9.66
CA VAL A 661 -2.90 -18.89 9.31
C VAL A 661 -2.34 -17.48 9.53
N ILE A 662 -1.26 -17.34 10.31
CA ILE A 662 -0.60 -16.05 10.57
C ILE A 662 0.85 -16.13 10.07
N GLN A 663 1.24 -15.17 9.23
CA GLN A 663 2.57 -15.15 8.60
C GLN A 663 3.14 -13.73 8.41
N SER A 664 4.45 -13.65 8.23
CA SER A 664 5.13 -12.41 7.79
C SER A 664 4.91 -12.14 6.30
N ASP A 665 4.87 -10.86 5.90
CA ASP A 665 4.82 -10.42 4.50
C ASP A 665 6.08 -10.81 3.70
N GLY A 666 5.94 -10.96 2.38
CA GLY A 666 7.04 -11.33 1.49
C GLY A 666 7.46 -12.80 1.56
N TYR A 667 6.59 -13.68 2.04
CA TYR A 667 6.88 -15.11 2.12
C TYR A 667 7.18 -15.70 0.72
N ASN A 668 8.46 -16.04 0.48
CA ASN A 668 8.91 -16.91 -0.60
C ASN A 668 9.74 -18.06 -0.01
N SER A 669 9.49 -19.29 -0.45
CA SER A 669 10.14 -20.51 0.07
C SER A 669 11.65 -20.64 -0.24
N ILE A 670 12.24 -19.65 -0.94
CA ILE A 670 13.55 -19.78 -1.60
C ILE A 670 14.54 -18.64 -1.23
N GLU A 671 14.11 -17.55 -0.57
CA GLU A 671 14.95 -16.35 -0.32
C GLU A 671 15.07 -15.98 1.17
N ASP A 672 16.13 -15.26 1.55
CA ASP A 672 16.26 -14.61 2.87
C ASP A 672 15.28 -13.44 2.97
N TYR A 673 14.42 -13.42 4.00
CA TYR A 673 13.42 -12.37 4.22
C TYR A 673 13.38 -11.97 5.70
N THR A 674 12.78 -10.82 5.97
CA THR A 674 12.65 -10.26 7.33
C THR A 674 11.44 -10.86 8.05
N LYS A 675 11.66 -11.55 9.18
CA LYS A 675 10.58 -12.00 10.07
C LYS A 675 9.98 -10.80 10.81
N GLN A 676 8.66 -10.64 10.76
CA GLN A 676 7.97 -9.68 11.61
C GLN A 676 7.87 -10.24 13.03
N SER A 677 8.04 -9.34 14.01
CA SER A 677 8.03 -9.67 15.43
C SER A 677 6.65 -9.44 16.04
N ILE A 678 6.17 -10.40 16.81
CA ILE A 678 5.07 -10.21 17.77
C ILE A 678 5.70 -10.04 19.14
N LEU A 679 5.66 -8.82 19.67
CA LEU A 679 6.33 -8.44 20.89
C LEU A 679 5.46 -8.77 22.12
N THR A 680 5.97 -9.58 23.06
CA THR A 680 5.15 -10.15 24.14
C THR A 680 5.59 -9.76 25.57
N SER A 681 6.57 -8.87 25.67
CA SER A 681 7.28 -8.55 26.92
C SER A 681 6.45 -7.88 28.01
N SER A 682 5.31 -7.28 27.65
CA SER A 682 4.40 -6.62 28.58
C SER A 682 3.14 -7.44 28.91
N LYS A 683 2.94 -8.61 28.30
CA LYS A 683 1.64 -9.30 28.31
C LYS A 683 1.51 -10.31 29.44
N THR A 684 0.40 -10.27 30.19
CA THR A 684 0.13 -11.16 31.35
C THR A 684 -0.88 -12.29 31.06
N GLN A 685 -1.49 -12.27 29.88
CA GLN A 685 -2.44 -13.27 29.41
C GLN A 685 -1.83 -14.06 28.26
N SER A 686 -2.38 -15.25 27.98
CA SER A 686 -2.03 -16.01 26.78
C SER A 686 -2.28 -15.15 25.54
N LEU A 687 -1.32 -15.16 24.61
CA LEU A 687 -1.52 -14.48 23.32
C LEU A 687 -2.48 -15.29 22.45
N PHE A 688 -2.28 -16.62 22.38
CA PHE A 688 -3.13 -17.51 21.61
C PHE A 688 -3.76 -18.57 22.52
N THR A 689 -5.08 -18.74 22.43
CA THR A 689 -5.81 -19.83 23.07
C THR A 689 -6.60 -20.58 22.00
N ILE A 690 -6.38 -21.89 21.89
CA ILE A 690 -6.95 -22.75 20.85
C ILE A 690 -7.82 -23.82 21.54
N THR A 691 -9.12 -23.80 21.25
CA THR A 691 -10.11 -24.71 21.85
C THR A 691 -11.08 -25.25 20.80
N GLY A 692 -11.93 -26.22 21.18
CA GLY A 692 -12.81 -26.92 20.24
C GLY A 692 -12.02 -27.50 19.07
N SER A 693 -12.56 -27.33 17.85
CA SER A 693 -11.88 -27.71 16.60
C SER A 693 -11.05 -26.59 15.98
N GLY A 694 -10.57 -25.61 16.77
CA GLY A 694 -9.73 -24.52 16.28
C GLY A 694 -8.41 -25.01 15.71
N HIS A 695 -7.93 -24.39 14.64
CA HIS A 695 -6.67 -24.72 13.97
C HIS A 695 -5.87 -23.44 13.70
N LEU A 696 -4.70 -23.31 14.34
CA LEU A 696 -3.79 -22.19 14.17
C LEU A 696 -2.49 -22.63 13.49
N GLU A 697 -2.10 -21.94 12.43
CA GLU A 697 -0.77 -22.05 11.82
C GLU A 697 0.01 -20.75 12.02
N LEU A 698 1.21 -20.84 12.59
CA LEU A 698 2.15 -19.73 12.81
C LEU A 698 3.39 -19.95 11.95
N LEU A 699 3.58 -19.09 10.95
CA LEU A 699 4.62 -19.27 9.93
C LEU A 699 5.59 -18.09 9.94
N ARG A 700 6.88 -18.37 10.12
CA ARG A 700 7.97 -17.39 9.90
C ARG A 700 7.86 -16.11 10.74
N LEU A 701 7.45 -16.27 11.99
CA LEU A 701 7.31 -15.17 12.94
C LEU A 701 8.49 -15.15 13.90
N HIS A 702 8.80 -13.97 14.40
CA HIS A 702 9.70 -13.81 15.54
C HIS A 702 8.87 -13.49 16.79
N PHE A 703 9.12 -14.19 17.89
CA PHE A 703 8.52 -13.93 19.19
C PHE A 703 9.64 -13.53 20.15
N ASP A 704 9.53 -12.33 20.71
CA ASP A 704 10.45 -11.87 21.74
C ASP A 704 9.88 -12.12 23.14
N ASN A 705 10.80 -12.28 24.08
CA ASN A 705 10.74 -11.78 25.46
C ASN A 705 9.34 -11.73 26.08
N LEU A 706 9.04 -12.61 27.04
CA LEU A 706 7.74 -12.70 27.73
C LEU A 706 7.74 -11.91 29.03
N ASN A 707 6.57 -11.42 29.45
CA ASN A 707 6.43 -10.82 30.78
C ASN A 707 6.69 -11.88 31.86
N PRO A 708 7.79 -11.79 32.63
CA PRO A 708 8.19 -12.82 33.61
C PRO A 708 7.21 -12.98 34.76
N THR A 709 6.32 -11.98 34.96
CA THR A 709 5.28 -11.99 35.99
C THR A 709 3.95 -12.59 35.51
N SER A 710 3.86 -13.04 34.26
CA SER A 710 2.68 -13.76 33.77
C SER A 710 2.53 -15.11 34.46
N ASN A 711 1.27 -15.51 34.67
CA ASN A 711 0.92 -16.86 35.14
C ASN A 711 0.33 -17.73 34.03
N ASN A 712 0.20 -17.19 32.81
CA ASN A 712 -0.43 -17.86 31.67
C ASN A 712 0.62 -18.17 30.60
N PRO A 713 0.50 -19.32 29.91
CA PRO A 713 1.40 -19.65 28.81
C PRO A 713 1.21 -18.70 27.62
N LEU A 714 2.23 -18.51 26.78
CA LEU A 714 2.08 -17.69 25.58
C LEU A 714 1.04 -18.28 24.61
N ILE A 715 1.06 -19.60 24.44
CA ILE A 715 0.15 -20.38 23.61
C ILE A 715 -0.49 -21.48 24.46
N SER A 716 -1.82 -21.52 24.49
CA SER A 716 -2.58 -22.56 25.19
C SER A 716 -3.42 -23.37 24.21
N ILE A 717 -3.31 -24.69 24.28
CA ILE A 717 -4.18 -25.66 23.61
C ILE A 717 -4.96 -26.44 24.68
N SER A 718 -6.28 -26.56 24.50
CA SER A 718 -7.09 -27.43 25.34
C SER A 718 -8.23 -28.07 24.55
N ALA A 719 -8.32 -29.40 24.60
CA ALA A 719 -9.43 -30.14 24.03
C ALA A 719 -10.63 -30.17 24.98
N ASP A 720 -11.78 -29.73 24.50
CA ASP A 720 -13.08 -29.74 25.20
C ASP A 720 -14.19 -30.41 24.38
N SER A 721 -13.85 -31.00 23.23
CA SER A 721 -14.78 -31.62 22.28
C SER A 721 -14.18 -32.84 21.57
N ASP A 722 -15.01 -33.62 20.88
CA ASP A 722 -14.58 -34.80 20.09
C ASP A 722 -13.67 -34.45 18.89
N PHE A 723 -13.58 -33.17 18.51
CA PHE A 723 -12.70 -32.70 17.45
C PHE A 723 -11.47 -31.99 18.06
N PRO A 724 -10.25 -32.51 17.87
CA PRO A 724 -9.08 -32.00 18.56
C PRO A 724 -8.64 -30.62 18.00
N PRO A 725 -8.26 -29.66 18.87
CA PRO A 725 -7.64 -28.41 18.45
C PRO A 725 -6.26 -28.67 17.84
N GLN A 726 -5.82 -27.81 16.93
CA GLN A 726 -4.58 -27.98 16.16
C GLN A 726 -3.69 -26.73 16.20
N LEU A 727 -2.39 -26.94 16.41
CA LEU A 727 -1.35 -25.91 16.31
C LEU A 727 -0.21 -26.38 15.42
N GLN A 728 0.13 -25.58 14.41
CA GLN A 728 1.34 -25.76 13.61
C GLN A 728 2.22 -24.52 13.75
N ILE A 729 3.49 -24.73 14.09
CA ILE A 729 4.52 -23.69 14.14
C ILE A 729 5.64 -24.09 13.19
N GLU A 730 5.94 -23.24 12.21
CA GLU A 730 6.90 -23.57 11.15
C GLU A 730 7.78 -22.37 10.79
N ASP A 731 9.10 -22.60 10.70
CA ASP A 731 10.12 -21.59 10.34
C ASP A 731 10.15 -20.35 11.29
N CYS A 732 9.63 -20.49 12.52
CA CYS A 732 9.57 -19.41 13.51
C CYS A 732 10.87 -19.29 14.34
N GLU A 733 11.02 -18.17 15.05
CA GLU A 733 12.10 -17.92 16.00
C GLU A 733 11.57 -17.40 17.33
N PHE A 734 12.01 -18.02 18.42
CA PHE A 734 11.70 -17.62 19.79
C PHE A 734 13.01 -17.33 20.51
N SER A 735 13.19 -16.10 20.98
CA SER A 735 14.37 -15.72 21.76
C SER A 735 14.00 -14.76 22.88
N GLN A 736 14.53 -15.03 24.07
CA GLN A 736 14.56 -14.06 25.16
C GLN A 736 15.87 -13.25 25.09
N ASP A 737 15.84 -11.98 25.53
CA ASP A 737 17.02 -11.10 25.54
C ASP A 737 18.02 -11.51 26.64
N PRO A 738 19.27 -11.87 26.30
CA PRO A 738 20.27 -12.26 27.27
C PRO A 738 20.64 -11.20 28.31
N ASP A 739 20.56 -9.91 27.97
CA ASP A 739 20.94 -8.85 28.91
C ASP A 739 19.87 -8.63 30.00
N SER A 740 18.72 -9.32 29.88
CA SER A 740 17.62 -9.31 30.86
C SER A 740 17.69 -10.43 31.92
N TYR A 741 18.65 -11.38 31.82
CA TYR A 741 18.71 -12.61 32.63
C TYR A 741 18.78 -12.43 34.15
N SER A 742 19.34 -11.34 34.67
CA SER A 742 19.58 -11.24 36.12
C SER A 742 18.32 -10.89 36.95
N ILE A 743 17.15 -10.72 36.33
CA ILE A 743 15.91 -10.25 37.01
C ILE A 743 14.62 -11.00 36.64
N TYR A 744 14.63 -11.91 35.65
CA TYR A 744 13.40 -12.24 34.88
C TYR A 744 13.27 -13.73 34.44
N GLN A 745 13.43 -14.67 35.36
CA GLN A 745 13.02 -16.07 35.13
C GLN A 745 11.51 -16.14 34.84
N LEU A 746 11.09 -16.95 33.87
CA LEU A 746 9.67 -17.09 33.52
C LEU A 746 8.94 -18.04 34.48
N SER A 747 7.87 -17.55 35.11
CA SER A 747 7.00 -18.36 36.00
C SER A 747 5.88 -19.10 35.27
N HIS A 748 5.97 -19.24 33.95
CA HIS A 748 4.98 -19.89 33.09
C HIS A 748 5.64 -20.52 31.86
N SER A 749 4.94 -21.43 31.18
CA SER A 749 5.40 -22.07 29.93
C SER A 749 5.26 -21.15 28.71
N ILE A 750 5.94 -21.50 27.61
CA ILE A 750 5.65 -20.87 26.30
C ILE A 750 4.42 -21.54 25.70
N ILE A 751 4.38 -22.87 25.71
CA ILE A 751 3.30 -23.67 25.13
C ILE A 751 2.76 -24.62 26.19
N SER A 752 1.44 -24.61 26.38
CA SER A 752 0.74 -25.54 27.26
C SER A 752 -0.30 -26.33 26.46
N ILE A 753 -0.31 -27.65 26.58
CA ILE A 753 -1.14 -28.56 25.81
C ILE A 753 -1.93 -29.45 26.76
N SER A 754 -3.26 -29.42 26.65
CA SER A 754 -4.17 -30.31 27.38
C SER A 754 -5.17 -30.98 26.42
N GLY A 755 -4.67 -31.92 25.61
CA GLY A 755 -5.41 -32.54 24.50
C GLY A 755 -5.28 -31.76 23.19
N GLY A 756 -5.23 -32.46 22.05
CA GLY A 756 -5.13 -31.84 20.72
C GLY A 756 -3.94 -32.31 19.89
N ILE A 757 -3.68 -31.64 18.76
CA ILE A 757 -2.59 -31.95 17.83
C ILE A 757 -1.64 -30.76 17.74
N MET A 758 -0.34 -30.98 17.93
CA MET A 758 0.68 -29.96 17.73
C MET A 758 1.78 -30.44 16.78
N LYS A 759 2.20 -29.57 15.87
CA LYS A 759 3.40 -29.72 15.03
C LYS A 759 4.34 -28.53 15.21
N LEU A 760 5.61 -28.80 15.48
CA LEU A 760 6.68 -27.82 15.55
C LEU A 760 7.79 -28.20 14.56
N VAL A 761 8.06 -27.34 13.59
CA VAL A 761 8.89 -27.66 12.42
C VAL A 761 9.88 -26.53 12.16
N ARG A 762 11.16 -26.87 11.91
CA ARG A 762 12.21 -25.90 11.48
C ARG A 762 12.25 -24.62 12.31
N THR A 763 12.03 -24.72 13.62
CA THR A 763 11.95 -23.56 14.51
C THR A 763 13.25 -23.44 15.32
N LYS A 764 13.67 -22.20 15.57
CA LYS A 764 14.81 -21.90 16.46
C LYS A 764 14.28 -21.33 17.77
N ILE A 765 14.66 -21.95 18.88
CA ILE A 765 14.23 -21.56 20.22
C ILE A 765 15.48 -21.47 21.11
N GLU A 766 15.75 -20.29 21.66
CA GLU A 766 16.96 -20.07 22.43
C GLU A 766 16.76 -19.20 23.66
N ASN A 767 17.70 -19.31 24.61
CA ASN A 767 17.91 -18.29 25.64
C ASN A 767 16.81 -18.19 26.71
N TYR A 768 16.05 -19.25 26.99
CA TYR A 768 14.98 -19.19 28.01
C TYR A 768 15.38 -19.76 29.37
N GLU A 769 15.01 -19.05 30.44
CA GLU A 769 15.13 -19.54 31.83
C GLU A 769 13.76 -19.56 32.53
N PHE A 770 13.36 -20.73 33.04
CA PHE A 770 12.08 -20.96 33.71
C PHE A 770 12.25 -21.17 35.21
N MET A 771 11.21 -20.83 35.99
CA MET A 771 11.12 -21.07 37.43
C MET A 771 9.80 -21.74 37.83
N ASN A 772 9.65 -22.06 39.13
CA ASN A 772 8.44 -22.62 39.72
C ASN A 772 7.95 -23.93 39.08
N GLY A 773 8.89 -24.73 38.54
CA GLY A 773 8.56 -26.03 37.98
C GLY A 773 8.06 -26.03 36.53
N ASN A 774 8.06 -24.88 35.86
CA ASN A 774 7.60 -24.77 34.47
C ASN A 774 8.67 -25.17 33.45
N SER A 775 8.21 -25.67 32.31
CA SER A 775 9.03 -26.02 31.14
C SER A 775 8.58 -25.22 29.93
N LEU A 776 9.40 -25.20 28.87
CA LEU A 776 9.07 -24.50 27.64
C LEU A 776 7.75 -25.00 27.02
N ILE A 777 7.60 -26.32 26.94
CA ILE A 777 6.40 -27.04 26.50
C ILE A 777 5.92 -27.94 27.65
N ASN A 778 4.71 -27.68 28.14
CA ASN A 778 4.02 -28.56 29.08
C ASN A 778 2.92 -29.33 28.35
N ILE A 779 2.91 -30.66 28.52
CA ILE A 779 1.88 -31.55 27.96
C ILE A 779 1.19 -32.25 29.14
N ASN A 780 -0.08 -31.95 29.38
CA ASN A 780 -0.90 -32.64 30.37
C ASN A 780 -2.08 -33.33 29.67
N SER A 781 -1.91 -34.61 29.32
CA SER A 781 -2.85 -35.36 28.49
C SER A 781 -4.03 -35.94 29.28
N ASP A 782 -4.78 -35.08 29.98
CA ASP A 782 -6.10 -35.45 30.52
C ASP A 782 -7.06 -35.89 29.40
N GLN A 783 -6.76 -35.49 28.16
CA GLN A 783 -7.34 -35.89 26.89
C GLN A 783 -6.21 -36.26 25.90
N THR A 784 -6.53 -37.05 24.86
CA THR A 784 -5.55 -37.49 23.86
C THR A 784 -4.80 -36.32 23.22
N SER A 785 -3.46 -36.37 23.29
CA SER A 785 -2.55 -35.37 22.73
C SER A 785 -1.59 -36.01 21.73
N THR A 786 -1.45 -35.43 20.54
CA THR A 786 -0.46 -35.84 19.53
C THR A 786 0.48 -34.69 19.22
N VAL A 787 1.73 -34.78 19.66
CA VAL A 787 2.74 -33.74 19.50
C VAL A 787 3.89 -34.25 18.66
N THR A 788 4.22 -33.56 17.56
CA THR A 788 5.35 -33.88 16.69
C THR A 788 6.30 -32.69 16.57
N ILE A 789 7.58 -32.91 16.84
CA ILE A 789 8.64 -31.91 16.75
C ILE A 789 9.70 -32.40 15.76
N SER A 790 10.03 -31.60 14.76
CA SER A 790 10.96 -31.97 13.67
C SER A 790 11.85 -30.81 13.28
N GLN A 791 13.11 -31.08 12.90
CA GLN A 791 14.09 -30.10 12.40
C GLN A 791 14.25 -28.84 13.27
N THR A 792 13.97 -28.94 14.57
CA THR A 792 13.90 -27.81 15.50
C THR A 792 15.13 -27.78 16.41
N THR A 793 15.62 -26.58 16.72
CA THR A 793 16.80 -26.38 17.58
C THR A 793 16.41 -25.65 18.87
N PHE A 794 16.75 -26.26 19.99
CA PHE A 794 16.61 -25.73 21.35
C PHE A 794 18.01 -25.46 21.92
N THR A 795 18.30 -24.21 22.31
CA THR A 795 19.64 -23.82 22.76
C THR A 795 19.55 -23.02 24.07
N TYR A 796 20.36 -23.37 25.08
CA TYR A 796 20.41 -22.62 26.35
C TYR A 796 19.05 -22.50 27.06
N ILE A 797 18.35 -23.63 27.22
CA ILE A 797 17.05 -23.67 27.92
C ILE A 797 17.22 -24.22 29.33
N THR A 798 16.95 -23.39 30.34
CA THR A 798 17.22 -23.71 31.76
C THR A 798 15.93 -23.72 32.58
N GLN A 799 15.81 -24.69 33.49
CA GLN A 799 14.72 -24.82 34.44
C GLN A 799 15.26 -24.77 35.88
N THR A 800 14.71 -23.87 36.69
CA THR A 800 15.08 -23.68 38.09
C THR A 800 13.95 -24.02 39.06
N GLY A 801 14.29 -24.48 40.27
CA GLY A 801 13.34 -25.04 41.22
C GLY A 801 13.10 -26.54 41.01
N ALA A 802 12.00 -27.08 41.54
CA ALA A 802 11.69 -28.51 41.53
C ALA A 802 11.03 -29.02 40.22
N GLY A 803 11.29 -28.37 39.07
CA GLY A 803 10.70 -28.77 37.79
C GLY A 803 11.44 -29.90 37.10
N LYS A 804 10.80 -30.49 36.10
CA LYS A 804 11.34 -31.59 35.29
C LYS A 804 11.37 -31.15 33.84
N GLY A 805 12.36 -31.60 33.05
CA GLY A 805 12.47 -31.32 31.62
C GLY A 805 12.49 -29.82 31.29
N SER A 806 13.65 -29.22 31.00
CA SER A 806 13.65 -27.77 30.74
C SER A 806 12.91 -27.36 29.47
N VAL A 807 12.92 -28.23 28.46
CA VAL A 807 12.22 -27.99 27.19
C VAL A 807 10.84 -28.62 27.22
N ILE A 808 10.72 -29.91 27.59
CA ILE A 808 9.45 -30.63 27.54
C ILE A 808 9.22 -31.35 28.87
N ASN A 809 8.06 -31.11 29.47
CA ASN A 809 7.53 -31.91 30.55
C ASN A 809 6.17 -32.48 30.13
N ALA A 810 6.10 -33.81 29.98
CA ALA A 810 4.97 -34.49 29.37
C ALA A 810 4.38 -35.58 30.27
N GLN A 811 3.06 -35.52 30.43
CA GLN A 811 2.20 -36.59 30.93
C GLN A 811 1.37 -37.11 29.75
N LEU A 812 1.58 -38.36 29.35
CA LEU A 812 0.99 -38.99 28.17
C LEU A 812 0.08 -40.16 28.59
N ASP A 813 -1.22 -39.87 28.65
CA ASP A 813 -2.30 -40.83 28.93
C ASP A 813 -3.26 -40.92 27.71
N GLN A 814 -4.19 -41.88 27.72
CA GLN A 814 -5.28 -41.98 26.71
C GLN A 814 -4.81 -41.95 25.24
N ASP A 815 -3.89 -42.85 24.88
CA ASP A 815 -3.39 -43.01 23.51
C ASP A 815 -2.56 -41.81 22.99
N SER A 816 -2.02 -41.00 23.91
CA SER A 816 -1.23 -39.81 23.57
C SER A 816 0.17 -40.15 23.05
N VAL A 817 0.65 -39.35 22.10
CA VAL A 817 1.93 -39.55 21.41
C VAL A 817 2.76 -38.27 21.45
N LEU A 818 4.01 -38.38 21.91
CA LEU A 818 5.05 -37.37 21.74
C LEU A 818 6.13 -37.92 20.79
N LYS A 819 6.33 -37.29 19.64
CA LYS A 819 7.37 -37.64 18.67
C LYS A 819 8.36 -36.50 18.46
N VAL A 820 9.64 -36.75 18.66
CA VAL A 820 10.76 -35.84 18.38
C VAL A 820 11.65 -36.48 17.31
N THR A 821 11.79 -35.86 16.15
CA THR A 821 12.33 -36.52 14.94
C THR A 821 13.09 -35.56 14.03
N ASP A 822 13.55 -36.04 12.88
CA ASP A 822 14.15 -35.29 11.78
C ASP A 822 15.23 -34.29 12.22
N SER A 823 16.28 -34.77 12.87
CA SER A 823 17.47 -33.97 13.24
C SER A 823 17.20 -32.79 14.18
N CYS A 824 16.25 -32.90 15.12
CA CYS A 824 16.16 -31.91 16.20
C CYS A 824 17.44 -31.85 17.05
N ILE A 825 17.75 -30.67 17.59
CA ILE A 825 18.94 -30.43 18.41
C ILE A 825 18.53 -29.85 19.75
N PHE A 826 18.99 -30.47 20.83
CA PHE A 826 18.89 -29.98 22.21
C PHE A 826 20.31 -29.69 22.69
N TYR A 827 20.68 -28.41 22.72
CA TYR A 827 22.01 -27.98 23.13
C TYR A 827 21.95 -27.22 24.45
N ASN A 828 22.67 -27.73 25.45
CA ASN A 828 22.80 -27.09 26.76
C ASN A 828 21.44 -26.81 27.42
N CYS A 829 20.58 -27.84 27.46
CA CYS A 829 19.29 -27.83 28.15
C CYS A 829 19.45 -28.40 29.57
N LEU A 830 19.04 -27.64 30.59
CA LEU A 830 19.44 -27.86 31.98
C LEU A 830 18.25 -27.81 32.94
N THR A 831 18.18 -28.75 33.89
CA THR A 831 17.38 -28.59 35.12
C THR A 831 18.31 -28.45 36.33
N GLN A 832 17.78 -28.01 37.48
CA GLN A 832 18.54 -28.01 38.72
C GLN A 832 19.02 -29.41 39.12
N GLN A 833 20.05 -29.44 39.97
CA GLN A 833 20.76 -30.62 40.42
C GLN A 833 20.24 -31.09 41.79
N ASN A 834 18.91 -31.17 41.96
CA ASN A 834 18.23 -31.60 43.19
C ASN A 834 17.34 -32.84 42.95
N GLU A 835 16.98 -33.55 44.03
CA GLU A 835 16.27 -34.85 44.00
C GLU A 835 14.96 -34.90 43.21
N ASP A 836 14.25 -33.77 43.11
CA ASP A 836 12.98 -33.68 42.40
C ASP A 836 13.14 -33.43 40.88
N ASN A 837 14.35 -33.05 40.43
CA ASN A 837 14.62 -32.69 39.05
C ASN A 837 14.96 -33.91 38.20
N ARG A 838 14.26 -34.07 37.08
CA ARG A 838 14.51 -35.16 36.14
C ARG A 838 14.46 -34.66 34.70
N GLY A 839 15.30 -35.23 33.84
CA GLY A 839 15.37 -34.93 32.41
C GLY A 839 15.92 -33.53 32.16
N GLY A 840 17.16 -33.40 31.69
CA GLY A 840 17.74 -32.06 31.45
C GLY A 840 16.98 -31.31 30.36
N ALA A 841 16.61 -32.02 29.28
CA ALA A 841 15.78 -31.49 28.19
C ALA A 841 14.33 -31.95 28.30
N ILE A 842 14.11 -33.27 28.48
CA ILE A 842 12.79 -33.89 28.37
C ILE A 842 12.51 -34.76 29.60
N ASN A 843 11.35 -34.57 30.21
CA ASN A 843 10.75 -35.51 31.14
C ASN A 843 9.41 -36.02 30.57
N ALA A 844 9.21 -37.33 30.53
CA ALA A 844 7.98 -37.94 30.01
C ALA A 844 7.47 -39.06 30.93
N VAL A 845 6.20 -38.99 31.32
CA VAL A 845 5.47 -40.09 31.95
C VAL A 845 4.50 -40.64 30.91
N VAL A 846 4.62 -41.92 30.56
CA VAL A 846 3.86 -42.58 29.50
C VAL A 846 3.06 -43.73 30.09
N SER A 847 1.74 -43.62 30.05
CA SER A 847 0.83 -44.56 30.68
C SER A 847 -0.26 -45.02 29.70
N GLY A 848 -0.40 -46.34 29.56
CA GLY A 848 -1.39 -46.98 28.69
C GLY A 848 -0.78 -47.58 27.42
N SER A 849 -1.39 -48.66 26.92
CA SER A 849 -0.82 -49.52 25.87
C SER A 849 -0.64 -48.84 24.51
N ASN A 850 -1.38 -47.77 24.23
CA ASN A 850 -1.24 -47.03 22.97
C ASN A 850 -0.53 -45.68 23.15
N SER A 851 -0.14 -45.33 24.37
CA SER A 851 0.62 -44.10 24.63
C SER A 851 2.10 -44.30 24.32
N GLN A 852 2.71 -43.33 23.64
CA GLN A 852 4.06 -43.49 23.06
C GLN A 852 4.91 -42.23 23.21
N PHE A 853 6.18 -42.42 23.57
CA PHE A 853 7.22 -41.42 23.43
C PHE A 853 8.26 -41.89 22.41
N ILE A 854 8.45 -41.15 21.32
CA ILE A 854 9.33 -41.54 20.22
C ILE A 854 10.38 -40.45 20.02
N VAL A 855 11.64 -40.83 20.00
CA VAL A 855 12.77 -39.98 19.61
C VAL A 855 13.54 -40.67 18.50
N SER A 856 13.57 -40.09 17.30
CA SER A 856 14.13 -40.78 16.13
C SER A 856 14.89 -39.87 15.15
N ASP A 857 15.47 -40.46 14.11
CA ASP A 857 15.90 -39.76 12.88
C ASP A 857 16.94 -38.66 13.10
N LEU A 858 18.10 -39.01 13.69
CA LEU A 858 19.27 -38.15 13.88
C LEU A 858 19.10 -37.00 14.89
N VAL A 859 18.15 -37.11 15.81
CA VAL A 859 18.03 -36.18 16.95
C VAL A 859 19.30 -36.18 17.79
N LYS A 860 19.69 -35.01 18.30
CA LYS A 860 20.91 -34.82 19.11
C LYS A 860 20.61 -34.14 20.44
N PHE A 861 21.08 -34.74 21.52
CA PHE A 861 21.19 -34.13 22.84
C PHE A 861 22.67 -33.90 23.14
N ASP A 862 23.08 -32.64 23.31
CA ASP A 862 24.47 -32.25 23.52
C ASP A 862 24.57 -31.35 24.75
N LYS A 863 25.39 -31.77 25.72
CA LYS A 863 25.63 -31.05 26.99
C LYS A 863 24.39 -30.79 27.86
N CYS A 864 23.37 -31.65 27.77
CA CYS A 864 22.22 -31.58 28.66
C CYS A 864 22.59 -32.04 30.09
N GLN A 865 21.97 -31.44 31.10
CA GLN A 865 22.27 -31.75 32.52
C GLN A 865 21.02 -31.82 33.39
N SER A 866 20.98 -32.78 34.32
CA SER A 866 19.91 -32.94 35.32
C SER A 866 20.41 -33.68 36.56
N PHE A 867 19.55 -33.84 37.58
CA PHE A 867 19.84 -34.73 38.71
C PHE A 867 19.63 -36.21 38.33
N GLN A 868 18.57 -36.50 37.57
CA GLN A 868 18.32 -37.83 36.97
C GLN A 868 18.03 -37.69 35.47
N GLY A 869 18.70 -38.47 34.62
CA GLY A 869 18.51 -38.44 33.16
C GLY A 869 19.03 -37.14 32.54
N GLY A 870 20.32 -37.07 32.26
CA GLY A 870 20.98 -35.81 31.88
C GLY A 870 20.34 -35.14 30.66
N ALA A 871 19.85 -35.93 29.69
CA ALA A 871 19.01 -35.43 28.61
C ALA A 871 17.53 -35.78 28.81
N VAL A 872 17.24 -37.05 29.05
CA VAL A 872 15.88 -37.61 29.04
C VAL A 872 15.60 -38.39 30.32
N SER A 873 14.44 -38.12 30.93
CA SER A 873 13.84 -38.97 31.97
C SER A 873 12.53 -39.52 31.44
N VAL A 874 12.33 -40.83 31.54
CA VAL A 874 11.09 -41.49 31.11
C VAL A 874 10.57 -42.47 32.15
N GLU A 875 9.27 -42.40 32.41
CA GLU A 875 8.53 -43.34 33.26
C GLU A 875 7.47 -44.05 32.41
N LEU A 876 7.52 -45.37 32.32
CA LEU A 876 6.65 -46.21 31.52
C LEU A 876 5.74 -47.06 32.42
N LEU A 877 4.45 -46.78 32.35
CA LEU A 877 3.41 -47.39 33.17
C LEU A 877 2.37 -48.06 32.27
N ASN A 878 1.68 -49.08 32.76
CA ASN A 878 0.48 -49.62 32.12
C ASN A 878 0.65 -50.01 30.63
N MET A 879 1.78 -50.62 30.28
CA MET A 879 2.23 -50.99 28.94
C MET A 879 2.58 -49.80 28.01
N GLY A 880 2.87 -48.62 28.57
CA GLY A 880 3.40 -47.47 27.83
C GLY A 880 4.73 -47.79 27.14
N THR A 881 5.01 -47.08 26.06
CA THR A 881 6.17 -47.36 25.20
C THR A 881 7.06 -46.14 24.99
N CYS A 882 8.38 -46.38 24.96
CA CYS A 882 9.38 -45.41 24.54
C CYS A 882 10.30 -46.01 23.48
N GLU A 883 10.44 -45.32 22.35
CA GLU A 883 11.36 -45.67 21.27
C GLU A 883 12.43 -44.60 21.11
N VAL A 884 13.70 -45.02 21.09
CA VAL A 884 14.87 -44.20 20.80
C VAL A 884 15.61 -44.81 19.62
N ASN A 885 15.60 -44.15 18.47
CA ASN A 885 16.02 -44.75 17.21
C ASN A 885 16.97 -43.82 16.43
N ASN A 886 18.22 -44.22 16.23
CA ASN A 886 19.21 -43.41 15.52
C ASN A 886 19.40 -41.99 16.15
N VAL A 887 19.59 -41.94 17.47
CA VAL A 887 19.73 -40.69 18.27
C VAL A 887 21.14 -40.53 18.82
N GLN A 888 21.63 -39.30 19.01
CA GLN A 888 22.93 -39.04 19.65
C GLN A 888 22.76 -38.37 21.01
N PHE A 889 23.33 -38.96 22.05
CA PHE A 889 23.53 -38.38 23.37
C PHE A 889 25.02 -38.10 23.55
N LYS A 890 25.38 -36.83 23.73
CA LYS A 890 26.78 -36.41 23.81
C LYS A 890 26.99 -35.49 25.00
N GLU A 891 28.02 -35.78 25.79
CA GLU A 891 28.43 -34.95 26.94
C GLU A 891 27.27 -34.66 27.92
N CYS A 892 26.29 -35.56 28.02
CA CYS A 892 25.18 -35.43 28.97
C CYS A 892 25.65 -35.82 30.37
N THR A 893 25.35 -35.00 31.38
CA THR A 893 25.89 -35.19 32.73
C THR A 893 24.82 -35.18 33.81
N VAL A 894 24.94 -36.08 34.78
CA VAL A 894 24.11 -36.10 35.99
C VAL A 894 24.94 -36.26 37.25
N ASN A 895 24.40 -35.82 38.37
CA ASN A 895 24.99 -36.01 39.70
C ASN A 895 24.28 -37.08 40.56
N ASN A 896 23.26 -37.77 40.03
CA ASN A 896 22.64 -38.91 40.71
C ASN A 896 22.44 -40.11 39.78
N ASP A 897 21.49 -40.11 38.84
CA ASP A 897 21.10 -41.33 38.09
C ASP A 897 21.03 -41.12 36.57
N GLY A 898 21.66 -41.98 35.78
CA GLY A 898 21.51 -42.03 34.31
C GLY A 898 22.06 -40.80 33.56
N GLY A 899 23.29 -40.86 33.05
CA GLY A 899 23.94 -39.67 32.45
C GLY A 899 23.27 -39.16 31.16
N GLY A 900 22.83 -40.04 30.27
CA GLY A 900 22.00 -39.69 29.11
C GLY A 900 20.51 -39.85 29.39
N ILE A 901 20.11 -41.08 29.74
CA ILE A 901 18.71 -41.47 29.96
C ILE A 901 18.54 -42.06 31.37
N PHE A 902 17.47 -41.65 32.05
CA PHE A 902 16.93 -42.31 33.23
C PHE A 902 15.56 -42.91 32.89
N ALA A 903 15.39 -44.22 33.10
CA ALA A 903 14.17 -44.94 32.73
C ALA A 903 13.60 -45.73 33.91
N GLN A 904 12.29 -45.61 34.13
CA GLN A 904 11.53 -46.40 35.10
C GLN A 904 10.41 -47.15 34.38
N LEU A 905 10.40 -48.47 34.44
CA LEU A 905 9.33 -49.32 33.93
C LEU A 905 8.67 -49.96 35.14
N GLN A 906 7.41 -49.62 35.45
CA GLN A 906 6.77 -50.01 36.72
C GLN A 906 5.29 -50.39 36.53
N ASN A 907 4.63 -50.83 37.60
CA ASN A 907 3.25 -51.32 37.63
C ASN A 907 3.05 -52.58 36.76
N SER A 908 2.11 -52.59 35.81
CA SER A 908 1.97 -53.72 34.87
C SER A 908 3.07 -53.76 33.80
N GLY A 909 4.02 -52.82 33.84
CA GLY A 909 5.22 -52.74 33.01
C GLY A 909 5.11 -51.81 31.81
N GLY A 910 6.14 -51.79 30.97
CA GLY A 910 6.23 -50.96 29.76
C GLY A 910 7.38 -51.42 28.84
N THR A 911 7.50 -50.85 27.65
CA THR A 911 8.57 -51.23 26.71
C THR A 911 9.48 -50.05 26.37
N LEU A 912 10.77 -50.15 26.68
CA LEU A 912 11.81 -49.23 26.23
C LEU A 912 12.64 -49.90 25.12
N THR A 913 12.64 -49.31 23.93
CA THR A 913 13.39 -49.81 22.76
C THR A 913 14.41 -48.79 22.30
N ILE A 914 15.69 -49.17 22.25
CA ILE A 914 16.79 -48.34 21.78
C ILE A 914 17.47 -49.04 20.61
N THR A 915 17.44 -48.45 19.42
CA THR A 915 17.81 -49.15 18.18
C THR A 915 18.68 -48.31 17.24
N ASN A 916 19.15 -48.99 16.19
CA ASN A 916 19.92 -48.45 15.08
C ASN A 916 21.23 -47.80 15.57
N HIS A 917 21.72 -46.79 14.84
CA HIS A 917 22.98 -46.11 15.16
C HIS A 917 22.88 -45.13 16.34
N THR A 918 22.03 -45.42 17.34
CA THR A 918 21.95 -44.60 18.54
C THR A 918 23.29 -44.64 19.29
N SER A 919 23.77 -43.48 19.72
CA SER A 919 25.09 -43.35 20.34
C SER A 919 25.05 -42.58 21.66
N PHE A 920 25.77 -43.08 22.65
CA PHE A 920 26.03 -42.41 23.92
C PHE A 920 27.53 -42.14 24.01
N VAL A 921 27.92 -40.87 23.96
CA VAL A 921 29.32 -40.47 23.86
C VAL A 921 29.65 -39.52 25.00
N GLN A 922 30.59 -39.91 25.86
CA GLN A 922 31.02 -39.09 27.00
C GLN A 922 29.86 -38.67 27.92
N CYS A 923 28.85 -39.54 28.07
CA CYS A 923 27.81 -39.34 29.07
C CYS A 923 28.33 -39.77 30.45
N ILE A 924 28.11 -38.94 31.47
CA ILE A 924 28.77 -39.07 32.78
C ILE A 924 27.75 -39.03 33.91
N ASN A 925 27.85 -39.99 34.83
CA ASN A 925 27.21 -39.95 36.15
C ASN A 925 28.29 -39.79 37.22
N THR A 926 28.23 -38.71 38.02
CA THR A 926 29.29 -38.44 39.01
C THR A 926 29.07 -39.08 40.38
N ARG A 927 28.00 -39.86 40.60
CA ARG A 927 27.64 -40.35 41.95
C ARG A 927 27.17 -41.80 42.02
N TRP A 928 26.27 -42.22 41.13
CA TRP A 928 25.78 -43.61 41.06
C TRP A 928 26.09 -44.20 39.69
N GLY A 929 25.16 -44.97 39.11
CA GLY A 929 25.41 -45.81 37.96
C GLY A 929 24.82 -45.33 36.65
N GLY A 930 25.25 -45.97 35.57
CA GLY A 930 24.66 -45.79 34.25
C GLY A 930 25.07 -44.47 33.61
N GLY A 931 26.36 -44.30 33.29
CA GLY A 931 26.87 -43.07 32.67
C GLY A 931 26.16 -42.75 31.35
N GLY A 932 25.74 -43.77 30.60
CA GLY A 932 24.81 -43.62 29.48
C GLY A 932 23.35 -43.72 29.92
N ILE A 933 22.95 -44.83 30.52
CA ILE A 933 21.56 -45.14 30.84
C ILE A 933 21.46 -45.79 32.22
N LEU A 934 20.49 -45.35 33.03
CA LEU A 934 20.04 -46.08 34.21
C LEU A 934 18.59 -46.54 34.05
N ILE A 935 18.32 -47.81 34.38
CA ILE A 935 17.02 -48.46 34.19
C ILE A 935 16.57 -49.12 35.50
N PHE A 936 15.39 -48.76 35.98
CA PHE A 936 14.64 -49.52 36.97
C PHE A 936 13.49 -50.23 36.28
N SER A 937 13.49 -51.57 36.27
CA SER A 937 12.51 -52.36 35.54
C SER A 937 11.79 -53.33 36.45
N ASP A 938 10.51 -53.07 36.68
CA ASP A 938 9.63 -53.81 37.59
C ASP A 938 8.34 -54.23 36.86
N GLY A 939 7.97 -55.51 36.97
CA GLY A 939 6.75 -56.08 36.41
C GLY A 939 6.94 -56.98 35.18
N SER A 940 6.07 -57.98 35.06
CA SER A 940 6.22 -59.09 34.08
C SER A 940 6.06 -58.70 32.60
N ASN A 941 5.49 -57.53 32.30
CA ASN A 941 5.47 -56.97 30.93
C ASN A 941 6.55 -55.90 30.71
N SER A 942 7.39 -55.62 31.71
CA SER A 942 8.50 -54.68 31.57
C SER A 942 9.60 -55.27 30.69
N ARG A 943 9.89 -54.59 29.59
CA ARG A 943 10.85 -55.05 28.59
C ARG A 943 11.74 -53.89 28.12
N CYS A 944 13.04 -54.06 28.25
CA CYS A 944 14.03 -53.17 27.65
C CYS A 944 14.80 -53.89 26.55
N ILE A 945 14.90 -53.28 25.36
CA ILE A 945 15.60 -53.82 24.20
C ILE A 945 16.60 -52.77 23.71
N ILE A 946 17.88 -53.15 23.59
CA ILE A 946 18.92 -52.31 22.97
C ILE A 946 19.51 -53.09 21.80
N SER A 947 19.37 -52.60 20.56
CA SER A 947 19.81 -53.38 19.40
C SER A 947 20.24 -52.60 18.16
N ASP A 948 20.71 -53.29 17.11
CA ASP A 948 20.94 -52.75 15.77
C ASP A 948 22.08 -51.70 15.64
N ASN A 949 23.27 -51.98 16.17
CA ASN A 949 24.46 -51.10 16.11
C ASN A 949 24.44 -49.89 17.05
N VAL A 950 23.76 -50.00 18.19
CA VAL A 950 23.87 -49.02 19.28
C VAL A 950 25.31 -49.00 19.83
N THR A 951 25.83 -47.82 20.13
CA THR A 951 27.19 -47.64 20.64
C THR A 951 27.24 -46.83 21.94
N PHE A 952 28.01 -47.32 22.92
CA PHE A 952 28.40 -46.57 24.10
C PHE A 952 29.91 -46.33 24.05
N GLU A 953 30.33 -45.06 24.07
CA GLU A 953 31.73 -44.68 23.98
C GLU A 953 32.10 -43.70 25.10
N LYS A 954 33.11 -44.06 25.90
CA LYS A 954 33.66 -43.20 26.96
C LYS A 954 32.63 -42.76 28.00
N CYS A 955 31.65 -43.60 28.28
CA CYS A 955 30.70 -43.37 29.37
C CYS A 955 31.37 -43.69 30.72
N ASP A 956 31.09 -42.88 31.74
CA ASP A 956 31.72 -42.96 33.07
C ASP A 956 30.64 -42.89 34.17
N ALA A 957 30.72 -43.80 35.15
CA ALA A 957 29.87 -43.83 36.32
C ALA A 957 30.56 -44.50 37.52
N GLU A 958 29.94 -44.49 38.70
CA GLU A 958 30.41 -45.26 39.84
C GLU A 958 30.18 -46.77 39.59
N TRP A 959 28.97 -47.18 39.19
CA TRP A 959 28.61 -48.59 38.87
C TRP A 959 28.02 -48.67 37.45
N GLY A 960 28.41 -49.63 36.61
CA GLY A 960 27.82 -49.73 35.26
C GLY A 960 28.15 -48.50 34.41
N GLY A 961 29.42 -48.36 33.97
CA GLY A 961 29.91 -47.14 33.32
C GLY A 961 29.07 -46.65 32.14
N ALA A 962 28.48 -47.56 31.37
CA ALA A 962 27.49 -47.25 30.34
C ALA A 962 26.05 -47.48 30.83
N ILE A 963 25.75 -48.67 31.34
CA ILE A 963 24.39 -49.08 31.72
C ILE A 963 24.37 -49.58 33.16
N TYR A 964 23.41 -49.07 33.93
CA TYR A 964 23.00 -49.65 35.20
C TYR A 964 21.56 -50.12 35.08
N ILE A 965 21.27 -51.36 35.46
CA ILE A 965 19.91 -51.89 35.48
C ILE A 965 19.60 -52.71 36.72
N GLU A 966 18.42 -52.48 37.27
CA GLU A 966 17.78 -53.38 38.25
C GLU A 966 16.49 -53.95 37.67
N GLN A 967 16.30 -55.26 37.82
CA GLN A 967 15.17 -56.01 37.28
C GLN A 967 14.41 -56.74 38.40
N TYR A 968 13.10 -56.53 38.47
CA TYR A 968 12.17 -57.16 39.41
C TYR A 968 10.99 -57.83 38.66
N ASP A 969 10.29 -58.75 39.34
CA ASP A 969 8.98 -59.30 38.96
C ASP A 969 8.81 -59.75 37.50
N GLY A 970 9.75 -60.52 36.95
CA GLY A 970 9.65 -61.07 35.60
C GLY A 970 10.07 -60.14 34.45
N ALA A 971 10.66 -58.99 34.77
CA ALA A 971 11.19 -58.05 33.79
C ALA A 971 12.27 -58.65 32.86
N LYS A 972 12.34 -58.13 31.63
CA LYS A 972 13.25 -58.61 30.57
C LYS A 972 14.17 -57.52 30.06
N PHE A 973 15.46 -57.83 29.93
CA PHE A 973 16.46 -56.95 29.34
C PHE A 973 17.24 -57.67 28.25
N GLU A 974 17.23 -57.11 27.05
CA GLU A 974 17.77 -57.73 25.85
C GLU A 974 18.74 -56.78 25.13
N ILE A 975 19.96 -57.25 24.84
CA ILE A 975 20.95 -56.49 24.07
C ILE A 975 21.44 -57.29 22.84
N HIS A 976 21.33 -56.72 21.65
CA HIS A 976 21.67 -57.42 20.39
C HIS A 976 22.48 -56.54 19.43
N ASN A 977 23.65 -56.97 18.96
CA ASN A 977 24.47 -56.17 18.03
C ASN A 977 24.90 -54.79 18.61
N VAL A 978 25.31 -54.74 19.87
CA VAL A 978 25.70 -53.49 20.59
C VAL A 978 27.21 -53.42 20.78
N ILE A 979 27.79 -52.22 20.78
CA ILE A 979 29.22 -51.97 21.02
C ILE A 979 29.41 -51.07 22.24
N PHE A 980 30.22 -51.53 23.20
CA PHE A 980 30.70 -50.76 24.34
C PHE A 980 32.20 -50.52 24.19
N LYS A 981 32.64 -49.27 24.25
CA LYS A 981 34.03 -48.88 24.01
C LYS A 981 34.50 -47.87 25.05
N GLU A 982 35.61 -48.18 25.72
CA GLU A 982 36.24 -47.26 26.69
C GLU A 982 35.29 -46.82 27.83
N CYS A 983 34.31 -47.66 28.18
CA CYS A 983 33.38 -47.40 29.29
C CYS A 983 34.03 -47.73 30.63
N LYS A 984 33.77 -46.90 31.65
CA LYS A 984 34.46 -46.99 32.94
C LYS A 984 33.49 -46.94 34.13
N ALA A 985 33.63 -47.89 35.05
CA ALA A 985 33.14 -47.79 36.42
C ALA A 985 34.32 -47.40 37.33
N GLN A 986 34.22 -46.28 38.05
CA GLN A 986 35.36 -45.66 38.75
C GLN A 986 35.99 -46.58 39.81
N ALA A 987 35.22 -46.89 40.86
CA ALA A 987 35.61 -47.85 41.90
C ALA A 987 34.61 -49.02 42.03
N GLY A 988 33.44 -48.91 41.40
CA GLY A 988 32.38 -49.90 41.48
C GLY A 988 32.42 -51.00 40.42
N PRO A 989 31.45 -51.92 40.49
CA PRO A 989 31.34 -53.04 39.56
C PRO A 989 30.79 -52.66 38.16
N GLY A 990 31.15 -53.46 37.15
CA GLY A 990 30.57 -53.45 35.81
C GLY A 990 31.03 -52.27 34.95
N GLY A 991 32.14 -52.42 34.23
CA GLY A 991 32.77 -51.27 33.55
C GLY A 991 31.93 -50.70 32.41
N ALA A 992 31.20 -51.57 31.72
CA ALA A 992 30.14 -51.19 30.81
C ALA A 992 28.76 -51.37 31.44
N ILE A 993 28.46 -52.56 31.97
CA ILE A 993 27.10 -52.91 32.43
C ILE A 993 27.13 -53.44 33.86
N PHE A 994 26.28 -52.88 34.71
CA PHE A 994 25.90 -53.45 35.99
C PHE A 994 24.46 -53.97 35.93
N ILE A 995 24.23 -55.21 36.38
CA ILE A 995 22.92 -55.86 36.36
C ILE A 995 22.60 -56.40 37.77
N GLY A 996 21.50 -55.90 38.36
CA GLY A 996 20.86 -56.50 39.53
C GLY A 996 19.59 -57.24 39.13
N GLN A 997 19.54 -58.55 39.35
CA GLN A 997 18.38 -59.39 39.05
C GLN A 997 17.78 -59.93 40.35
N TYR A 998 16.46 -59.82 40.52
CA TYR A 998 15.78 -60.25 41.75
C TYR A 998 14.81 -61.43 41.52
N GLU A 999 13.56 -61.22 41.10
CA GLU A 999 12.55 -62.30 41.01
C GLU A 999 12.10 -62.60 39.56
N GLY A 1000 12.41 -63.80 39.04
CA GLY A 1000 11.87 -64.32 37.78
C GLY A 1000 12.31 -63.61 36.50
N VAL A 1001 13.36 -62.80 36.56
CA VAL A 1001 13.81 -61.88 35.48
C VAL A 1001 14.74 -62.53 34.46
N SER A 1002 14.92 -61.89 33.31
CA SER A 1002 15.85 -62.39 32.27
C SER A 1002 16.75 -61.30 31.68
N PHE A 1003 18.01 -61.66 31.46
CA PHE A 1003 18.95 -60.92 30.65
C PHE A 1003 19.44 -61.77 29.48
N THR A 1004 19.39 -61.21 28.27
CA THR A 1004 19.91 -61.87 27.06
C THR A 1004 20.82 -60.93 26.30
N ALA A 1005 22.04 -61.38 25.96
CA ALA A 1005 22.98 -60.68 25.11
C ALA A 1005 23.34 -61.51 23.87
N ASN A 1006 23.20 -60.93 22.67
CA ASN A 1006 23.59 -61.59 21.41
C ASN A 1006 24.48 -60.69 20.55
N ASN A 1007 25.63 -61.20 20.10
CA ASN A 1007 26.53 -60.50 19.17
C ASN A 1007 26.96 -59.10 19.67
N VAL A 1008 27.35 -59.03 20.95
CA VAL A 1008 27.76 -57.77 21.61
C VAL A 1008 29.29 -57.69 21.68
N LYS A 1009 29.84 -56.47 21.60
CA LYS A 1009 31.29 -56.23 21.70
C LYS A 1009 31.61 -55.28 22.85
N PHE A 1010 32.48 -55.70 23.75
CA PHE A 1010 33.05 -54.89 24.82
C PHE A 1010 34.53 -54.67 24.53
N LYS A 1011 34.97 -53.41 24.44
CA LYS A 1011 36.35 -53.04 24.12
C LYS A 1011 36.89 -52.03 25.12
N GLU A 1012 38.00 -52.37 25.75
CA GLU A 1012 38.76 -51.45 26.61
C GLU A 1012 37.90 -50.88 27.77
N CYS A 1013 36.99 -51.69 28.31
CA CYS A 1013 36.17 -51.34 29.46
C CYS A 1013 36.91 -51.60 30.79
N GLU A 1014 36.69 -50.75 31.81
CA GLU A 1014 37.40 -50.79 33.09
C GLU A 1014 36.43 -50.73 34.29
N ALA A 1015 36.66 -51.54 35.33
CA ALA A 1015 35.87 -51.50 36.58
C ALA A 1015 36.64 -51.96 37.83
N GLY A 1016 36.01 -51.81 38.99
CA GLY A 1016 36.42 -52.50 40.22
C GLY A 1016 36.31 -54.03 40.07
N ARG A 1017 35.13 -54.55 39.71
CA ARG A 1017 34.87 -55.97 39.42
C ARG A 1017 34.10 -56.11 38.12
N GLY A 1018 34.40 -57.15 37.32
CA GLY A 1018 33.70 -57.34 36.04
C GLY A 1018 34.02 -56.21 35.07
N GLY A 1019 35.22 -56.22 34.48
CA GLY A 1019 35.73 -55.10 33.68
C GLY A 1019 34.80 -54.64 32.55
N ALA A 1020 33.94 -55.51 32.04
CA ALA A 1020 32.83 -55.16 31.16
C ALA A 1020 31.46 -55.33 31.84
N ILE A 1021 31.16 -56.54 32.35
CA ILE A 1021 29.84 -56.87 32.92
C ILE A 1021 30.00 -57.33 34.36
N TYR A 1022 29.14 -56.81 35.23
CA TYR A 1022 28.88 -57.38 36.55
C TYR A 1022 27.41 -57.76 36.65
N ILE A 1023 27.13 -58.96 37.16
CA ILE A 1023 25.77 -59.41 37.47
C ILE A 1023 25.66 -59.99 38.87
N ALA A 1024 24.65 -59.53 39.59
CA ALA A 1024 24.13 -60.12 40.83
C ALA A 1024 22.74 -60.72 40.57
N GLN A 1025 22.62 -62.04 40.68
CA GLN A 1025 21.44 -62.80 40.29
C GLN A 1025 20.68 -63.36 41.50
N GLY A 1026 19.38 -63.07 41.53
CA GLY A 1026 18.41 -63.52 42.53
C GLY A 1026 17.57 -64.73 42.07
N GLU A 1027 16.42 -64.92 42.72
CA GLU A 1027 15.54 -66.07 42.56
C GLU A 1027 14.92 -66.18 41.15
N GLY A 1028 15.14 -67.32 40.48
CA GLY A 1028 14.54 -67.61 39.18
C GLY A 1028 15.05 -66.75 38.01
N GLY A 1029 16.14 -66.01 38.20
CA GLY A 1029 16.77 -65.21 37.16
C GLY A 1029 17.40 -66.05 36.05
N SER A 1030 17.60 -65.45 34.88
CA SER A 1030 18.39 -66.01 33.76
C SER A 1030 19.38 -65.00 33.20
N PHE A 1031 20.59 -65.49 32.89
CA PHE A 1031 21.66 -64.74 32.27
C PHE A 1031 22.20 -65.51 31.05
N ASP A 1032 21.79 -65.09 29.85
CA ASP A 1032 22.10 -65.78 28.60
C ASP A 1032 22.94 -64.90 27.67
N VAL A 1033 24.16 -65.33 27.36
CA VAL A 1033 25.14 -64.59 26.57
C VAL A 1033 25.61 -65.43 25.39
N HIS A 1034 25.33 -64.97 24.17
CA HIS A 1034 25.61 -65.67 22.93
C HIS A 1034 26.47 -64.83 21.97
N ASN A 1035 27.58 -65.39 21.48
CA ASN A 1035 28.48 -64.77 20.51
C ASN A 1035 29.00 -63.38 20.93
N VAL A 1036 29.34 -63.20 22.20
CA VAL A 1036 29.82 -61.91 22.75
C VAL A 1036 31.34 -61.86 22.78
N GLN A 1037 31.92 -60.72 22.37
CA GLN A 1037 33.36 -60.49 22.34
C GLN A 1037 33.78 -59.48 23.41
N PHE A 1038 34.71 -59.87 24.28
CA PHE A 1038 35.39 -59.02 25.26
C PHE A 1038 36.83 -58.84 24.84
N THR A 1039 37.28 -57.60 24.69
CA THR A 1039 38.65 -57.28 24.23
C THR A 1039 39.27 -56.22 25.13
N LYS A 1040 40.39 -56.56 25.77
CA LYS A 1040 41.15 -55.66 26.67
C LYS A 1040 40.31 -55.06 27.79
N CYS A 1041 39.33 -55.83 28.30
CA CYS A 1041 38.57 -55.43 29.48
C CYS A 1041 39.43 -55.67 30.73
N ILE A 1042 39.37 -54.73 31.69
CA ILE A 1042 40.24 -54.72 32.86
C ILE A 1042 39.42 -54.56 34.13
N SER A 1043 39.69 -55.39 35.15
CA SER A 1043 39.17 -55.18 36.50
C SER A 1043 40.28 -54.95 37.53
N GLN A 1044 40.00 -54.13 38.55
CA GLN A 1044 40.93 -53.87 39.68
C GLN A 1044 40.96 -55.02 40.68
N TYR A 1045 39.85 -55.74 40.85
CA TYR A 1045 39.74 -56.91 41.70
C TYR A 1045 39.53 -58.13 40.81
N ASP A 1046 38.28 -58.55 40.65
CA ASP A 1046 37.89 -59.89 40.24
C ASP A 1046 37.20 -59.86 38.86
N GLY A 1047 37.33 -60.93 38.08
CA GLY A 1047 36.66 -61.09 36.78
C GLY A 1047 37.01 -60.01 35.74
N GLY A 1048 38.15 -60.17 35.05
CA GLY A 1048 38.70 -59.17 34.13
C GLY A 1048 37.73 -58.65 33.06
N ALA A 1049 36.78 -59.47 32.61
CA ALA A 1049 35.71 -59.06 31.70
C ALA A 1049 34.31 -59.24 32.31
N LEU A 1050 34.01 -60.41 32.89
CA LEU A 1050 32.71 -60.74 33.45
C LEU A 1050 32.85 -61.20 34.90
N PHE A 1051 32.03 -60.65 35.77
CA PHE A 1051 31.84 -61.14 37.14
C PHE A 1051 30.37 -61.53 37.33
N TYR A 1052 30.14 -62.79 37.66
CA TYR A 1052 28.83 -63.36 37.88
C TYR A 1052 28.70 -63.86 39.32
N GLN A 1053 27.61 -63.47 39.99
CA GLN A 1053 27.30 -63.93 41.34
C GLN A 1053 25.81 -64.23 41.51
N SER A 1054 25.49 -65.44 41.96
CA SER A 1054 24.17 -65.83 42.46
C SER A 1054 24.06 -65.57 43.97
N GLN A 1055 22.93 -65.01 44.44
CA GLN A 1055 22.77 -64.54 45.83
C GLN A 1055 21.94 -65.45 46.75
N ASN A 1056 21.14 -66.39 46.22
CA ASN A 1056 20.16 -67.15 47.02
C ASN A 1056 20.41 -68.67 46.96
N GLN A 1057 20.57 -69.31 48.12
CA GLN A 1057 20.85 -70.76 48.26
C GLN A 1057 19.67 -71.66 47.87
N ASN A 1058 18.44 -71.12 47.80
CA ASN A 1058 17.22 -71.92 47.63
C ASN A 1058 16.59 -71.85 46.22
N ALA A 1059 17.20 -71.15 45.27
CA ALA A 1059 16.61 -70.90 43.95
C ALA A 1059 17.54 -71.35 42.83
N ILE A 1060 16.99 -71.98 41.78
CA ILE A 1060 17.74 -72.46 40.62
C ILE A 1060 18.00 -71.27 39.68
N SER A 1061 19.24 -70.77 39.68
CA SER A 1061 19.72 -69.81 38.69
C SER A 1061 20.10 -70.51 37.37
N SER A 1062 20.09 -69.76 36.27
CA SER A 1062 20.65 -70.21 35.00
C SER A 1062 21.60 -69.16 34.43
N CYS A 1063 22.79 -69.62 34.05
CA CYS A 1063 23.84 -68.83 33.43
C CYS A 1063 24.36 -69.58 32.20
N ILE A 1064 24.22 -69.00 31.00
CA ILE A 1064 24.65 -69.59 29.74
C ILE A 1064 25.60 -68.64 29.04
N LEU A 1065 26.80 -69.12 28.75
CA LEU A 1065 27.77 -68.48 27.87
C LEU A 1065 28.05 -69.40 26.69
N ASP A 1066 27.65 -68.97 25.50
CA ASP A 1066 27.79 -69.73 24.26
C ASP A 1066 28.50 -68.88 23.20
N GLY A 1067 29.60 -69.39 22.65
CA GLY A 1067 30.34 -68.69 21.60
C GLY A 1067 31.06 -67.40 22.04
N ALA A 1068 31.29 -67.20 23.34
CA ALA A 1068 31.92 -65.97 23.86
C ALA A 1068 33.44 -65.94 23.62
N GLN A 1069 34.00 -64.77 23.30
CA GLN A 1069 35.42 -64.59 23.02
C GLN A 1069 36.05 -63.60 24.00
N PHE A 1070 37.10 -64.01 24.70
CA PHE A 1070 37.84 -63.17 25.65
C PHE A 1070 39.27 -62.98 25.14
N ILE A 1071 39.65 -61.73 24.84
CA ILE A 1071 40.91 -61.38 24.18
C ILE A 1071 41.64 -60.32 25.01
N ASP A 1072 42.82 -60.66 25.54
CA ASP A 1072 43.69 -59.77 26.32
C ASP A 1072 42.99 -59.12 27.53
N CYS A 1073 42.00 -59.80 28.11
CA CYS A 1073 41.34 -59.34 29.34
C CYS A 1073 42.24 -59.56 30.57
N SER A 1074 42.14 -58.72 31.59
CA SER A 1074 42.97 -58.88 32.79
C SER A 1074 42.32 -58.42 34.09
N SER A 1075 42.68 -59.06 35.19
CA SER A 1075 42.31 -58.67 36.56
C SER A 1075 43.55 -58.54 37.46
N GLN A 1076 43.49 -57.69 38.50
CA GLN A 1076 44.59 -57.61 39.49
C GLN A 1076 44.44 -58.57 40.67
N TYR A 1077 43.28 -59.22 40.83
CA TYR A 1077 43.07 -60.33 41.77
C TYR A 1077 42.83 -61.62 40.99
N ASP A 1078 41.62 -62.16 41.06
CA ASP A 1078 41.27 -63.47 40.53
C ASP A 1078 40.60 -63.35 39.15
N SER A 1079 40.78 -64.38 38.33
CA SER A 1079 40.28 -64.52 36.95
C SER A 1079 40.51 -63.35 35.99
N GLY A 1080 41.43 -63.54 35.04
CA GLY A 1080 41.69 -62.58 33.98
C GLY A 1080 40.55 -62.44 32.97
N SER A 1081 39.50 -63.25 33.01
CA SER A 1081 38.34 -63.08 32.11
C SER A 1081 36.99 -63.25 32.79
N ILE A 1082 36.68 -64.43 33.34
CA ILE A 1082 35.36 -64.71 33.92
C ILE A 1082 35.46 -65.21 35.35
N GLU A 1083 34.71 -64.58 36.25
CA GLU A 1083 34.48 -65.08 37.60
C GLU A 1083 33.02 -65.54 37.78
N ILE A 1084 32.82 -66.76 38.29
CA ILE A 1084 31.50 -67.35 38.51
C ILE A 1084 31.37 -67.82 39.97
N LEU A 1085 30.54 -67.13 40.74
CA LEU A 1085 30.15 -67.51 42.10
C LEU A 1085 28.69 -68.03 42.08
N GLU A 1086 28.50 -69.34 42.05
CA GLU A 1086 27.18 -69.97 41.90
C GLU A 1086 26.73 -70.63 43.20
N GLN A 1087 25.62 -70.16 43.79
CA GLN A 1087 25.08 -70.71 45.04
C GLN A 1087 24.18 -71.93 44.82
N SER A 1088 23.36 -71.93 43.77
CA SER A 1088 22.43 -73.01 43.42
C SER A 1088 21.96 -72.80 41.98
N GLY A 1089 22.14 -73.79 41.11
CA GLY A 1089 21.81 -73.67 39.68
C GLY A 1089 22.86 -74.26 38.74
N THR A 1090 22.78 -73.88 37.46
CA THR A 1090 23.75 -74.33 36.44
C THR A 1090 24.35 -73.18 35.67
N ALA A 1091 25.68 -73.09 35.68
CA ALA A 1091 26.45 -72.27 34.76
C ALA A 1091 26.96 -73.15 33.60
N THR A 1092 26.74 -72.74 32.36
CA THR A 1092 27.17 -73.48 31.16
C THR A 1092 28.06 -72.61 30.31
N ILE A 1093 29.26 -73.08 30.01
CA ILE A 1093 30.18 -72.44 29.05
C ILE A 1093 30.37 -73.38 27.86
N SER A 1094 30.03 -72.92 26.67
CA SER A 1094 30.11 -73.69 25.43
C SER A 1094 30.67 -72.83 24.28
N GLY A 1095 31.42 -73.44 23.36
CA GLY A 1095 31.94 -72.78 22.16
C GLY A 1095 32.81 -71.53 22.37
N SER A 1096 33.30 -71.29 23.60
CA SER A 1096 33.94 -70.03 23.99
C SER A 1096 35.47 -70.09 23.91
N THR A 1097 36.14 -68.97 23.62
CA THR A 1097 37.60 -68.89 23.42
C THR A 1097 38.27 -67.89 24.36
N PHE A 1098 39.45 -68.22 24.89
CA PHE A 1098 40.20 -67.39 25.83
C PHE A 1098 41.64 -67.18 25.37
N SER A 1099 41.99 -65.96 24.94
CA SER A 1099 43.31 -65.63 24.42
C SER A 1099 43.93 -64.46 25.17
N GLY A 1100 45.13 -64.64 25.71
CA GLY A 1100 45.90 -63.54 26.32
C GLY A 1100 45.38 -63.06 27.69
N SER A 1101 44.44 -63.79 28.30
CA SER A 1101 43.86 -63.48 29.61
C SER A 1101 44.89 -63.56 30.74
N LYS A 1102 44.86 -62.60 31.68
CA LYS A 1102 45.83 -62.52 32.80
C LYS A 1102 45.17 -62.20 34.13
N SER A 1103 45.42 -63.01 35.15
CA SER A 1103 45.20 -62.66 36.57
C SER A 1103 46.53 -62.59 37.31
N VAL A 1104 46.57 -61.88 38.44
CA VAL A 1104 47.76 -61.78 39.30
C VAL A 1104 47.76 -62.86 40.39
N TYR A 1105 46.58 -63.29 40.85
CA TYR A 1105 46.42 -64.27 41.93
C TYR A 1105 45.93 -65.63 41.41
N GLU A 1106 44.64 -65.94 41.46
CA GLU A 1106 44.08 -67.25 41.07
C GLU A 1106 43.29 -67.18 39.76
N GLY A 1107 42.97 -68.36 39.20
CA GLY A 1107 41.97 -68.48 38.13
C GLY A 1107 42.33 -67.98 36.73
N GLY A 1108 43.60 -67.77 36.37
CA GLY A 1108 44.09 -67.49 35.00
C GLY A 1108 43.11 -66.78 34.06
N ALA A 1109 42.31 -67.55 33.29
CA ALA A 1109 41.19 -67.04 32.49
C ALA A 1109 39.79 -67.22 33.13
N ILE A 1110 39.57 -68.28 33.92
CA ILE A 1110 38.30 -68.60 34.58
C ILE A 1110 38.56 -68.94 36.06
N TYR A 1111 37.85 -68.28 36.97
CA TYR A 1111 37.74 -68.65 38.38
C TYR A 1111 36.28 -68.99 38.69
N THR A 1112 36.06 -70.04 39.50
CA THR A 1112 34.70 -70.45 39.87
C THR A 1112 34.63 -70.97 41.30
N GLU A 1113 33.57 -70.57 42.00
CA GLU A 1113 33.16 -71.17 43.28
C GLU A 1113 31.72 -71.66 43.13
N LEU A 1114 31.53 -72.95 43.43
CA LEU A 1114 30.23 -73.62 43.36
C LEU A 1114 29.84 -74.05 44.77
N TYR A 1115 28.64 -73.69 45.19
CA TYR A 1115 28.08 -74.05 46.50
C TYR A 1115 26.85 -74.96 46.33
N ASP A 1116 26.47 -75.67 47.40
CA ASP A 1116 25.31 -76.56 47.46
C ASP A 1116 25.14 -77.49 46.24
N ASP A 1117 24.03 -77.38 45.50
CA ASP A 1117 23.71 -78.19 44.31
C ASP A 1117 24.14 -77.51 42.98
N ALA A 1118 25.02 -76.50 43.03
CA ALA A 1118 25.50 -75.81 41.86
C ALA A 1118 26.39 -76.68 40.95
N ALA A 1119 26.24 -76.51 39.64
CA ALA A 1119 27.08 -77.18 38.65
C ALA A 1119 27.61 -76.21 37.59
N LEU A 1120 28.91 -76.33 37.28
CA LEU A 1120 29.52 -75.75 36.10
C LEU A 1120 29.65 -76.82 35.02
N THR A 1121 29.01 -76.60 33.87
CA THR A 1121 29.14 -77.42 32.68
C THR A 1121 30.00 -76.71 31.66
N ILE A 1122 31.07 -77.38 31.22
CA ILE A 1122 31.93 -76.91 30.14
C ILE A 1122 31.88 -77.95 29.02
N ASP A 1123 31.32 -77.61 27.87
CA ASP A 1123 31.19 -78.53 26.73
C ASP A 1123 32.34 -78.33 25.70
N ASN A 1124 32.75 -79.43 25.05
CA ASN A 1124 34.05 -79.79 24.45
C ASN A 1124 34.68 -78.87 23.35
N THR A 1125 34.64 -77.55 23.49
CA THR A 1125 35.21 -76.61 22.50
C THR A 1125 35.82 -75.33 23.11
N LEU A 1126 36.46 -75.44 24.29
CA LEU A 1126 37.35 -74.37 24.79
C LEU A 1126 38.65 -74.32 23.98
N TYR A 1127 39.00 -73.15 23.44
CA TYR A 1127 40.26 -72.87 22.73
C TYR A 1127 41.04 -71.71 23.34
#